data_AF-L8JPX9-F1
#
_entry.id   AF-L8JPX9-F1
#
_cell.length_a   1.000
_cell.length_b   1.000
_cell.length_c   1.000
_cell.angle_alpha   90.00
_cell.angle_beta   90.00
_cell.angle_gamma   90.00
#
_symmetry.space_group_name_H-M   'P 1'
#
loop_
_entity.id
_entity.type
_entity.pdbx_description
1 polymer ?
#
loop_
_entity_poly.entity_id
_entity_poly.type
_entity_poly.pdbx_seq_one_letter_code
_entity_poly.pdbx_strand_id
1 'polypeptide(L)'
;MKKILIALAAFTLSVLCYGQTETAGQPDIATSFAERKKLAGNSLVAGYKARNIGPVVQGGRIVDIAVNTSNTKEYYVAYASGGIFKTRNNGITFEPVFDDQGAMGIGAMALAPSDNKTIYVGTGENNSSRSSYAGSGVYKSVDGGQTWRHLGFASTQHIGKIVVHPNDPDQVWVASIGALYTHNVDRGVYKSTDGGQTWKKTLFINDSTGIIDLVINPQNPNQLFASAWERTRKAWSFKGSGPGSGIYRSNDGGDSWTRIMDGFPDGEMVGRIGLNISASSPNIVYAFLDNQAEAKKEKKADEDKDKLKLTDFRDMTPQHLLNLDDEKLNGFLKDNSFPEKYNAQRIKKEIRQGKYQPIAISEYFGDANAALFNTSVVGAELYRSDDSGETWKRMNSYDLEGVYFTYGYYFGEVRVAPDNPDLVYVFGVPLLKSTDGGVTYARIDSIGDVHVDHQALWINPNDSKHLLLGNDGGLYESYDEGANWRHINNMPVGQFYTVNVDMEKPYNVYGGLQDNGTLIGSSKSVPNRTKHWEQLFGGDGMFVSPDPRNKDIVYTGFQFGNYYRVDRSKNDFTKVTPQHDIGEPVLRFNWRTPLILSSHNPDIVYIGAQRVYRSLNRGDDWQAISPDLTKDKPQNNVPFSTISAISESPLRFGLIYVGTDDGNVHVTRGDEWALITEGLPRDKWVSSVFASPHEEAEVYVSLNGYREDEFKTYVFMSDNYGKTWRSLKGNLPEVVVNDLLQDPVNPDLLYVGTDHGTYVSFNKGTTWEILDQIPNVASYDLMVHPRDNELVVGTHGRSIYIVDVKPFQAIAGHVDVAVKVFEPGNIRHSERWGEKRYPYLKAFEPEIAIGYYIGQATPAAVIEIYNAGGELVRRLEGKGAKGFHTVKWDVKVQQADKKKKKKEEPEMQYAAKGKYSIKVINAASSDQTSLEIK
;
A
#
# COMPACT_ATOMS: atom_id res chain seq x y z
N MET A 1 -67.13 43.63 19.16
CA MET A 1 -67.31 44.30 17.84
C MET A 1 -65.97 44.27 17.12
N LYS A 2 -65.84 43.49 16.03
CA LYS A 2 -65.59 43.97 14.63
C LYS A 2 -64.37 44.92 14.56
N LYS A 3 -63.37 44.81 13.69
CA LYS A 3 -63.05 44.11 12.43
C LYS A 3 -61.72 44.82 11.99
N ILE A 4 -60.62 44.23 11.50
CA ILE A 4 -60.32 43.79 10.13
C ILE A 4 -58.77 43.73 10.00
N LEU A 5 -58.27 42.77 9.21
CA LEU A 5 -56.90 42.56 8.73
C LEU A 5 -56.29 43.74 7.95
N ILE A 6 -54.95 43.92 7.99
CA ILE A 6 -54.05 44.01 6.82
C ILE A 6 -52.66 43.44 7.19
N ALA A 7 -52.06 42.70 6.26
CA ALA A 7 -50.81 41.95 6.33
C ALA A 7 -49.53 42.80 6.33
N LEU A 8 -48.44 42.27 6.89
CA LEU A 8 -47.07 42.63 6.53
C LEU A 8 -46.20 41.36 6.48
N ALA A 9 -45.44 41.24 5.38
CA ALA A 9 -44.57 40.12 5.04
C ALA A 9 -43.36 40.00 5.99
N ALA A 10 -43.03 38.76 6.37
CA ALA A 10 -41.75 38.44 7.00
C ALA A 10 -41.01 37.44 6.11
N PHE A 11 -39.90 37.90 5.53
CA PHE A 11 -38.89 37.07 4.87
C PHE A 11 -38.23 36.19 5.95
N THR A 12 -38.44 34.88 5.91
CA THR A 12 -37.66 33.91 6.68
C THR A 12 -36.47 33.46 5.84
N LEU A 13 -35.29 33.97 6.17
CA LEU A 13 -34.01 33.48 5.69
C LEU A 13 -33.78 32.07 6.25
N SER A 14 -33.92 31.04 5.43
CA SER A 14 -33.52 29.68 5.77
C SER A 14 -31.99 29.58 5.67
N VAL A 15 -31.29 29.77 6.78
CA VAL A 15 -29.88 29.40 6.91
C VAL A 15 -29.82 27.88 7.01
N LEU A 16 -29.36 27.24 5.94
CA LEU A 16 -28.91 25.85 5.97
C LEU A 16 -27.64 25.79 6.83
N CYS A 17 -27.79 25.52 8.11
CA CYS A 17 -26.67 25.11 8.95
C CYS A 17 -26.19 23.74 8.46
N TYR A 18 -25.10 23.72 7.69
CA TYR A 18 -24.23 22.56 7.65
C TYR A 18 -23.69 22.37 9.07
N GLY A 19 -24.26 21.44 9.82
CA GLY A 19 -23.68 21.01 11.08
C GLY A 19 -22.33 20.40 10.80
N GLN A 20 -21.25 21.08 11.22
CA GLN A 20 -19.99 20.42 11.52
C GLN A 20 -20.31 19.33 12.53
N THR A 21 -20.05 18.07 12.17
CA THR A 21 -19.99 16.99 13.12
C THR A 21 -18.90 17.31 14.14
N GLU A 22 -19.29 17.66 15.36
CA GLU A 22 -18.40 17.61 16.51
C GLU A 22 -17.73 16.22 16.56
N THR A 23 -16.42 16.18 16.76
CA THR A 23 -15.63 14.96 16.95
C THR A 23 -15.97 14.32 18.30
N ALA A 24 -17.17 13.75 18.40
CA ALA A 24 -17.50 12.80 19.44
C ALA A 24 -16.73 11.49 19.17
N GLY A 25 -15.70 11.24 19.97
CA GLY A 25 -14.98 9.97 20.14
C GLY A 25 -14.93 9.04 18.92
N GLN A 26 -14.07 9.33 17.94
CA GLN A 26 -13.63 8.28 17.01
C GLN A 26 -12.96 7.17 17.85
N PRO A 27 -13.26 5.88 17.63
CA PRO A 27 -12.51 4.81 18.26
C PRO A 27 -11.03 4.98 17.89
N ASP A 28 -10.20 5.17 18.92
CA ASP A 28 -8.77 5.39 18.72
C ASP A 28 -8.11 4.11 18.19
N ILE A 29 -7.17 4.24 17.26
CA ILE A 29 -6.31 3.17 16.72
C ILE A 29 -5.70 2.34 17.86
N ALA A 30 -5.41 2.99 19.01
CA ALA A 30 -4.94 2.33 20.22
C ALA A 30 -5.93 1.29 20.80
N THR A 31 -7.24 1.60 20.82
CA THR A 31 -8.28 0.67 21.29
C THR A 31 -8.39 -0.52 20.34
N SER A 32 -8.47 -0.27 19.03
CA SER A 32 -8.50 -1.32 18.02
C SER A 32 -7.28 -2.25 18.11
N PHE A 33 -6.09 -1.69 18.38
CA PHE A 33 -4.89 -2.49 18.58
C PHE A 33 -4.94 -3.40 19.81
N ALA A 34 -5.47 -2.91 20.94
CA ALA A 34 -5.66 -3.73 22.13
C ALA A 34 -6.64 -4.90 21.87
N GLU A 35 -7.72 -4.64 21.13
CA GLU A 35 -8.67 -5.67 20.69
C GLU A 35 -8.00 -6.70 19.78
N ARG A 36 -7.19 -6.27 18.79
CA ARG A 36 -6.40 -7.18 17.93
C ARG A 36 -5.48 -8.09 18.74
N LYS A 37 -4.74 -7.55 19.71
CA LYS A 37 -3.88 -8.36 20.60
C LYS A 37 -4.68 -9.41 21.37
N LYS A 38 -5.87 -9.06 21.86
CA LYS A 38 -6.77 -10.01 22.53
C LYS A 38 -7.28 -11.08 21.58
N LEU A 39 -7.60 -10.73 20.32
CA LEU A 39 -8.02 -11.69 19.30
C LEU A 39 -6.90 -12.65 18.94
N ALA A 40 -5.68 -12.16 18.73
CA ALA A 40 -4.52 -13.00 18.40
C ALA A 40 -4.28 -14.07 19.48
N GLY A 41 -4.36 -13.71 20.76
CA GLY A 41 -4.17 -14.66 21.87
C GLY A 41 -5.26 -15.74 21.99
N ASN A 42 -6.41 -15.56 21.36
CA ASN A 42 -7.55 -16.50 21.40
C ASN A 42 -7.88 -17.10 20.03
N SER A 43 -7.09 -16.79 19.01
CA SER A 43 -7.38 -17.14 17.62
C SER A 43 -7.38 -18.65 17.42
N LEU A 44 -8.41 -19.19 16.75
CA LEU A 44 -8.42 -20.61 16.36
C LEU A 44 -7.25 -20.97 15.45
N VAL A 45 -6.70 -19.99 14.73
CA VAL A 45 -5.59 -20.14 13.77
C VAL A 45 -4.28 -19.56 14.31
N ALA A 46 -4.15 -19.38 15.63
CA ALA A 46 -2.92 -18.89 16.25
C ALA A 46 -1.70 -19.77 15.90
N GLY A 47 -0.66 -19.18 15.34
CA GLY A 47 0.53 -19.88 14.86
C GLY A 47 0.31 -20.71 13.59
N TYR A 48 -0.83 -20.60 12.93
CA TYR A 48 -1.08 -21.31 11.67
C TYR A 48 -0.20 -20.75 10.56
N LYS A 49 0.57 -21.61 9.91
CA LYS A 49 1.67 -21.20 9.04
C LYS A 49 1.18 -20.38 7.83
N ALA A 50 1.65 -19.14 7.75
CA ALA A 50 1.64 -18.33 6.54
C ALA A 50 3.06 -18.25 5.96
N ARG A 51 3.23 -18.50 4.66
CA ARG A 51 4.55 -18.52 4.01
C ARG A 51 4.73 -17.28 3.14
N ASN A 52 5.69 -16.44 3.49
CA ASN A 52 6.12 -15.35 2.63
C ASN A 52 6.86 -15.89 1.39
N ILE A 53 6.50 -15.41 0.20
CA ILE A 53 7.09 -15.85 -1.07
C ILE A 53 7.84 -14.73 -1.82
N GLY A 54 8.05 -13.59 -1.17
CA GLY A 54 8.61 -12.39 -1.79
C GLY A 54 7.57 -11.64 -2.62
N PRO A 55 8.01 -10.78 -3.55
CA PRO A 55 9.39 -10.48 -3.93
C PRO A 55 10.20 -9.77 -2.84
N VAL A 56 11.52 -9.88 -2.93
CA VAL A 56 12.45 -8.96 -2.23
C VAL A 56 12.95 -7.85 -3.14
N VAL A 57 12.71 -7.93 -4.45
CA VAL A 57 13.35 -7.06 -5.46
C VAL A 57 12.73 -5.68 -5.61
N GLN A 58 11.55 -5.44 -5.02
CA GLN A 58 10.86 -4.16 -5.13
C GLN A 58 11.47 -3.08 -4.22
N GLY A 59 12.14 -3.47 -3.14
CA GLY A 59 12.81 -2.56 -2.23
C GLY A 59 11.91 -1.72 -1.32
N GLY A 60 10.75 -1.22 -1.79
CA GLY A 60 9.74 -0.50 -1.01
C GLY A 60 10.16 0.92 -0.63
N ARG A 61 9.19 1.83 -0.46
CA ARG A 61 9.49 3.22 -0.05
C ARG A 61 10.12 3.29 1.34
N ILE A 62 11.40 3.64 1.38
CA ILE A 62 12.14 3.96 2.61
C ILE A 62 11.95 5.44 2.93
N VAL A 63 11.47 5.75 4.13
CA VAL A 63 11.21 7.13 4.58
C VAL A 63 12.28 7.66 5.51
N ASP A 64 13.04 6.79 6.16
CA ASP A 64 14.09 7.21 7.10
C ASP A 64 15.15 6.12 7.32
N ILE A 65 16.37 6.55 7.65
CA ILE A 65 17.52 5.69 7.92
C ILE A 65 18.27 6.22 9.14
N ALA A 66 18.42 5.38 10.16
CA ALA A 66 19.15 5.74 11.38
C ALA A 66 20.34 4.79 11.59
N VAL A 67 21.55 5.33 11.64
CA VAL A 67 22.80 4.55 11.72
C VAL A 67 23.49 4.76 13.06
N ASN A 68 23.97 3.67 13.66
CA ASN A 68 24.85 3.74 14.81
C ASN A 68 26.21 4.32 14.37
N THR A 69 26.50 5.55 14.77
CA THR A 69 27.71 6.28 14.34
C THR A 69 29.00 5.71 14.92
N SER A 70 28.93 4.95 16.04
CA SER A 70 30.08 4.23 16.60
C SER A 70 30.35 2.87 15.93
N ASN A 71 29.37 2.34 15.20
CA ASN A 71 29.47 1.09 14.45
C ASN A 71 28.48 1.10 13.28
N THR A 72 28.93 1.62 12.13
CA THR A 72 28.10 1.81 10.94
C THR A 72 27.57 0.51 10.31
N LYS A 73 27.99 -0.66 10.81
CA LYS A 73 27.42 -1.96 10.43
C LYS A 73 26.05 -2.22 11.05
N GLU A 74 25.67 -1.44 12.08
CA GLU A 74 24.37 -1.51 12.75
C GLU A 74 23.53 -0.27 12.39
N TYR A 75 22.40 -0.50 11.74
CA TYR A 75 21.47 0.56 11.36
C TYR A 75 20.04 0.04 11.21
N TYR A 76 19.12 0.99 11.16
CA TYR A 76 17.69 0.80 11.04
C TYR A 76 17.19 1.45 9.75
N VAL A 77 16.25 0.78 9.10
CA VAL A 77 15.57 1.25 7.88
C VAL A 77 14.08 1.29 8.15
N ALA A 78 13.48 2.45 7.97
CA ALA A 78 12.05 2.67 8.17
C ALA A 78 11.33 2.77 6.83
N TYR A 79 10.20 2.08 6.71
CA TYR A 79 9.38 2.04 5.50
C TYR A 79 8.06 2.79 5.69
N ALA A 80 7.54 3.38 4.62
CA ALA A 80 6.25 4.06 4.62
C ALA A 80 5.09 3.15 5.06
N SER A 81 5.16 1.85 4.75
CA SER A 81 4.14 0.85 5.13
C SER A 81 4.70 -0.51 5.58
N GLY A 82 6.03 -0.69 5.56
CA GLY A 82 6.70 -1.96 5.82
C GLY A 82 7.26 -2.16 7.23
N GLY A 83 7.09 -1.19 8.13
CA GLY A 83 7.68 -1.23 9.48
C GLY A 83 9.15 -0.82 9.51
N ILE A 84 9.89 -1.35 10.49
CA ILE A 84 11.32 -1.05 10.70
C ILE A 84 12.12 -2.34 10.67
N PHE A 85 13.20 -2.31 9.90
CA PHE A 85 14.17 -3.39 9.81
C PHE A 85 15.51 -2.96 10.39
N LYS A 86 16.15 -3.87 11.09
CA LYS A 86 17.47 -3.66 11.68
C LYS A 86 18.49 -4.61 11.05
N THR A 87 19.68 -4.09 10.76
CA THR A 87 20.85 -4.92 10.46
C THR A 87 21.92 -4.77 11.53
N ARG A 88 22.77 -5.79 11.65
CA ARG A 88 23.98 -5.80 12.51
C ARG A 88 25.25 -6.15 11.73
N ASN A 89 25.11 -6.37 10.43
CA ASN A 89 26.16 -6.88 9.56
C ASN A 89 26.18 -6.14 8.22
N ASN A 90 25.93 -4.83 8.26
CA ASN A 90 26.00 -3.92 7.11
C ASN A 90 25.08 -4.34 5.94
N GLY A 91 23.86 -4.75 6.25
CA GLY A 91 22.82 -5.02 5.26
C GLY A 91 22.87 -6.41 4.63
N ILE A 92 23.74 -7.31 5.09
CA ILE A 92 23.74 -8.72 4.64
C ILE A 92 22.44 -9.41 5.07
N THR A 93 21.98 -9.16 6.29
CA THR A 93 20.68 -9.62 6.79
C THR A 93 19.97 -8.53 7.56
N PHE A 94 18.63 -8.57 7.52
CA PHE A 94 17.75 -7.69 8.26
C PHE A 94 16.73 -8.48 9.07
N GLU A 95 16.36 -7.94 10.23
CA GLU A 95 15.32 -8.46 11.11
C GLU A 95 14.27 -7.37 11.33
N PRO A 96 12.96 -7.67 11.23
CA PRO A 96 11.93 -6.72 11.59
C PRO A 96 11.95 -6.49 13.11
N VAL A 97 11.84 -5.24 13.54
CA VAL A 97 11.86 -4.86 14.97
C VAL A 97 10.61 -4.11 15.42
N PHE A 98 9.61 -3.97 14.54
CA PHE A 98 8.42 -3.13 14.78
C PHE A 98 7.08 -3.78 14.34
N ASP A 99 7.08 -5.07 13.96
CA ASP A 99 5.90 -5.75 13.39
C ASP A 99 4.72 -5.87 14.41
N ASP A 100 5.01 -5.81 15.72
CA ASP A 100 4.03 -5.99 16.81
C ASP A 100 3.48 -4.68 17.42
N GLN A 101 3.61 -3.56 16.71
CA GLN A 101 3.13 -2.25 17.16
C GLN A 101 1.78 -1.85 16.53
N GLY A 102 1.21 -0.73 17.00
CA GLY A 102 -0.16 -0.32 16.67
C GLY A 102 -0.40 -0.02 15.20
N ALA A 103 0.64 0.46 14.50
CA ALA A 103 0.70 0.73 13.08
C ALA A 103 2.12 0.42 12.56
N MET A 104 2.23 -0.04 11.31
CA MET A 104 3.52 -0.34 10.67
C MET A 104 4.03 0.81 9.78
N GLY A 105 3.16 1.72 9.36
CA GLY A 105 3.59 2.86 8.56
C GLY A 105 4.42 3.84 9.40
N ILE A 106 5.62 4.17 8.94
CA ILE A 106 6.53 5.07 9.65
C ILE A 106 6.50 6.46 9.01
N GLY A 107 6.51 7.49 9.84
CA GLY A 107 6.65 8.89 9.42
C GLY A 107 8.04 9.45 9.70
N ALA A 108 8.62 9.12 10.86
CA ALA A 108 9.96 9.56 11.25
C ALA A 108 10.62 8.61 12.25
N MET A 109 11.95 8.54 12.24
CA MET A 109 12.75 7.75 13.18
C MET A 109 14.00 8.51 13.61
N ALA A 110 14.27 8.55 14.92
CA ALA A 110 15.46 9.21 15.46
C ALA A 110 16.20 8.30 16.43
N LEU A 111 17.46 8.00 16.11
CA LEU A 111 18.43 7.40 17.04
C LEU A 111 19.08 8.52 17.84
N ALA A 112 19.14 8.39 19.18
CA ALA A 112 19.73 9.41 20.03
C ALA A 112 21.24 9.52 19.78
N PRO A 113 21.78 10.72 19.47
CA PRO A 113 23.22 10.87 19.16
C PRO A 113 24.14 10.47 20.32
N SER A 114 23.69 10.68 21.57
CA SER A 114 24.44 10.33 22.79
C SER A 114 24.22 8.89 23.27
N ASP A 115 23.26 8.15 22.70
CA ASP A 115 22.94 6.78 23.10
C ASP A 115 22.40 5.96 21.92
N ASN A 116 23.27 5.13 21.33
CA ASN A 116 22.96 4.27 20.19
C ASN A 116 21.94 3.13 20.48
N LYS A 117 21.33 3.08 21.68
CA LYS A 117 20.22 2.18 22.01
C LYS A 117 18.88 2.88 22.15
N THR A 118 18.87 4.20 22.35
CA THR A 118 17.64 4.96 22.49
C THR A 118 17.13 5.40 21.13
N ILE A 119 15.92 4.96 20.78
CA ILE A 119 15.28 5.23 19.48
C ILE A 119 13.88 5.75 19.73
N TYR A 120 13.51 6.83 19.04
CA TYR A 120 12.15 7.32 18.95
C TYR A 120 11.60 7.06 17.55
N VAL A 121 10.35 6.63 17.46
CA VAL A 121 9.67 6.32 16.21
C VAL A 121 8.31 7.00 16.20
N GLY A 122 8.06 7.80 15.18
CA GLY A 122 6.75 8.38 14.87
C GLY A 122 6.10 7.59 13.75
N THR A 123 4.89 7.13 13.97
CA THR A 123 4.12 6.37 12.96
C THR A 123 3.27 7.30 12.08
N GLY A 124 2.88 6.80 10.91
CA GLY A 124 2.07 7.48 9.89
C GLY A 124 2.90 8.30 8.91
N GLU A 125 2.96 7.86 7.64
CA GLU A 125 3.73 8.48 6.57
C GLU A 125 3.32 9.95 6.36
N ASN A 126 4.28 10.84 6.16
CA ASN A 126 4.05 12.29 6.06
C ASN A 126 3.89 12.84 4.61
N ASN A 127 4.11 12.01 3.59
CA ASN A 127 4.07 12.36 2.16
C ASN A 127 2.67 12.61 1.57
N SER A 128 1.59 12.54 2.35
CA SER A 128 0.22 12.92 1.94
C SER A 128 -0.31 12.22 0.69
N SER A 129 0.14 10.99 0.44
CA SER A 129 -0.32 10.10 -0.64
C SER A 129 -1.76 9.60 -0.41
N ARG A 130 -2.36 9.01 -1.44
CA ARG A 130 -3.60 8.20 -1.31
C ARG A 130 -3.38 6.87 -0.57
N SER A 131 -2.12 6.51 -0.32
CA SER A 131 -1.67 5.32 0.40
C SER A 131 -0.90 5.64 1.69
N SER A 132 -1.03 6.86 2.24
CA SER A 132 -0.39 7.25 3.50
C SER A 132 -1.27 6.88 4.71
N TYR A 133 -1.00 5.75 5.35
CA TYR A 133 -1.80 5.28 6.47
C TYR A 133 -1.65 6.15 7.72
N ALA A 134 -2.72 6.28 8.48
CA ALA A 134 -2.66 6.89 9.81
C ALA A 134 -1.85 6.00 10.75
N GLY A 135 -0.94 6.64 11.47
CA GLY A 135 -0.14 6.05 12.53
C GLY A 135 -0.87 5.93 13.85
N SER A 136 -0.29 5.18 14.76
CA SER A 136 -0.74 4.99 16.14
C SER A 136 0.02 5.88 17.15
N GLY A 137 0.76 6.89 16.68
CA GLY A 137 1.50 7.84 17.52
C GLY A 137 3.00 7.56 17.62
N VAL A 138 3.59 7.88 18.79
CA VAL A 138 5.05 7.85 19.00
C VAL A 138 5.45 6.70 19.94
N TYR A 139 6.59 6.06 19.66
CA TYR A 139 7.17 4.97 20.43
C TYR A 139 8.62 5.27 20.80
N LYS A 140 9.08 4.77 21.96
CA LYS A 140 10.48 4.80 22.40
C LYS A 140 10.99 3.40 22.70
N SER A 141 12.19 3.10 22.24
CA SER A 141 12.99 1.95 22.68
C SER A 141 14.25 2.46 23.39
N VAL A 142 14.74 1.71 24.38
CA VAL A 142 16.01 1.97 25.09
C VAL A 142 16.97 0.77 25.01
N ASP A 143 16.61 -0.25 24.24
CA ASP A 143 17.33 -1.51 24.10
C ASP A 143 17.67 -1.84 22.64
N GLY A 144 17.65 -0.81 21.77
CA GLY A 144 17.97 -0.93 20.35
C GLY A 144 16.87 -1.64 19.54
N GLY A 145 15.60 -1.40 19.87
CA GLY A 145 14.43 -1.88 19.15
C GLY A 145 13.93 -3.27 19.57
N GLN A 146 14.38 -3.82 20.69
CA GLN A 146 13.88 -5.11 21.18
C GLN A 146 12.52 -4.95 21.87
N THR A 147 12.35 -3.86 22.63
CA THR A 147 11.08 -3.49 23.25
C THR A 147 10.74 -2.02 22.97
N TRP A 148 9.43 -1.74 22.96
CA TRP A 148 8.89 -0.43 22.64
C TRP A 148 7.86 0.01 23.68
N ARG A 149 7.98 1.26 24.14
CA ARG A 149 7.00 1.96 24.97
C ARG A 149 6.26 2.97 24.11
N HIS A 150 4.93 2.88 24.10
CA HIS A 150 4.07 3.88 23.45
C HIS A 150 4.05 5.18 24.29
N LEU A 151 4.13 6.33 23.62
CA LEU A 151 4.25 7.66 24.24
C LEU A 151 3.04 8.58 23.96
N GLY A 152 1.94 8.03 23.44
CA GLY A 152 0.75 8.80 23.04
C GLY A 152 0.77 9.22 21.57
N PHE A 153 0.13 10.34 21.23
CA PHE A 153 0.03 10.93 19.88
C PHE A 153 -0.86 10.21 18.87
N ALA A 154 -1.72 9.27 19.27
CA ALA A 154 -2.55 8.56 18.29
C ALA A 154 -3.46 9.48 17.46
N SER A 155 -3.96 10.58 18.04
CA SER A 155 -4.79 11.58 17.34
C SER A 155 -4.03 12.45 16.33
N THR A 156 -2.68 12.44 16.36
CA THR A 156 -1.89 13.16 15.35
C THR A 156 -1.93 12.50 13.99
N GLN A 157 -2.11 11.17 13.97
CA GLN A 157 -2.04 10.28 12.80
C GLN A 157 -0.70 10.28 12.07
N HIS A 158 -0.08 11.43 11.80
CA HIS A 158 1.13 11.53 10.99
C HIS A 158 2.20 12.36 11.70
N ILE A 159 3.38 11.76 11.89
CA ILE A 159 4.54 12.42 12.47
C ILE A 159 5.48 12.83 11.34
N GLY A 160 5.77 14.14 11.25
CA GLY A 160 6.65 14.71 10.23
C GLY A 160 8.13 14.47 10.52
N LYS A 161 8.56 14.75 11.76
CA LYS A 161 9.96 14.65 12.18
C LYS A 161 10.09 14.40 13.67
N ILE A 162 11.17 13.72 14.07
CA ILE A 162 11.60 13.64 15.47
C ILE A 162 13.06 14.08 15.56
N VAL A 163 13.37 14.91 16.54
CA VAL A 163 14.74 15.35 16.84
C VAL A 163 15.04 15.08 18.31
N VAL A 164 16.20 14.48 18.58
CA VAL A 164 16.67 14.18 19.93
C VAL A 164 17.86 15.10 20.25
N HIS A 165 17.91 15.62 21.46
CA HIS A 165 18.98 16.51 21.89
C HIS A 165 20.35 15.79 21.79
N PRO A 166 21.42 16.45 21.28
CA PRO A 166 22.69 15.77 20.97
C PRO A 166 23.37 15.07 22.16
N ASN A 167 23.16 15.60 23.37
CA ASN A 167 23.82 15.14 24.59
C ASN A 167 22.85 14.65 25.68
N ASP A 168 21.54 14.64 25.40
CA ASP A 168 20.52 14.27 26.40
C ASP A 168 19.37 13.50 25.71
N PRO A 169 19.33 12.17 25.80
CA PRO A 169 18.33 11.37 25.09
C PRO A 169 16.89 11.55 25.63
N ASP A 170 16.70 12.24 26.75
CA ASP A 170 15.39 12.52 27.33
C ASP A 170 14.80 13.88 26.92
N GLN A 171 15.62 14.75 26.33
CA GLN A 171 15.15 15.96 25.63
C GLN A 171 14.88 15.63 24.16
N VAL A 172 13.60 15.75 23.77
CA VAL A 172 13.13 15.33 22.45
C VAL A 172 12.01 16.25 21.95
N TRP A 173 12.01 16.50 20.65
CA TRP A 173 10.99 17.26 19.95
C TRP A 173 10.32 16.40 18.89
N VAL A 174 9.00 16.48 18.80
CA VAL A 174 8.17 15.80 17.80
C VAL A 174 7.43 16.85 16.99
N ALA A 175 7.67 16.84 15.68
CA ALA A 175 6.90 17.59 14.71
C ALA A 175 5.72 16.75 14.23
N SER A 176 4.50 17.17 14.57
CA SER A 176 3.27 16.57 14.08
C SER A 176 2.76 17.34 12.87
N ILE A 177 2.49 16.61 11.80
CA ILE A 177 1.81 17.20 10.64
C ILE A 177 0.30 17.14 10.78
N GLY A 178 -0.25 16.19 11.55
CA GLY A 178 -1.69 16.03 11.76
C GLY A 178 -2.41 15.15 10.75
N ALA A 179 -3.73 15.03 10.94
CA ALA A 179 -4.61 14.20 10.14
C ALA A 179 -4.56 14.59 8.64
N LEU A 180 -4.72 13.62 7.75
CA LEU A 180 -4.58 13.86 6.30
C LEU A 180 -5.87 14.35 5.65
N TYR A 181 -7.00 13.77 6.01
CA TYR A 181 -8.28 14.01 5.33
C TYR A 181 -9.24 14.92 6.10
N THR A 182 -8.96 15.16 7.38
CA THR A 182 -9.76 15.97 8.30
C THR A 182 -8.92 17.08 8.95
N HIS A 183 -9.60 18.11 9.43
CA HIS A 183 -8.99 19.20 10.17
C HIS A 183 -8.84 18.73 11.62
N ASN A 184 -7.70 18.99 12.24
CA ASN A 184 -7.49 18.66 13.65
C ASN A 184 -6.45 19.59 14.28
N VAL A 185 -6.55 19.77 15.60
CA VAL A 185 -5.64 20.64 16.36
C VAL A 185 -4.36 19.94 16.82
N ASP A 186 -4.24 18.63 16.61
CA ASP A 186 -3.08 17.82 17.03
C ASP A 186 -1.95 17.88 16.00
N ARG A 187 -1.53 19.11 15.70
CA ARG A 187 -0.43 19.48 14.80
C ARG A 187 0.53 20.41 15.56
N GLY A 188 1.75 20.55 15.06
CA GLY A 188 2.71 21.48 15.67
C GLY A 188 4.01 20.83 16.16
N VAL A 189 4.77 21.58 16.95
CA VAL A 189 5.94 21.05 17.67
C VAL A 189 5.54 20.71 19.11
N TYR A 190 5.90 19.52 19.54
CA TYR A 190 5.78 19.06 20.93
C TYR A 190 7.17 18.81 21.50
N LYS A 191 7.45 19.35 22.68
CA LYS A 191 8.72 19.20 23.41
C LYS A 191 8.50 18.34 24.66
N SER A 192 9.45 17.46 24.92
CA SER A 192 9.60 16.71 26.16
C SER A 192 10.99 16.92 26.73
N THR A 193 11.11 16.93 28.06
CA THR A 193 12.39 16.95 28.79
C THR A 193 12.54 15.76 29.75
N ASP A 194 11.67 14.74 29.65
CA ASP A 194 11.63 13.57 30.54
C ASP A 194 11.54 12.23 29.77
N GLY A 195 12.02 12.23 28.52
CA GLY A 195 12.03 11.05 27.66
C GLY A 195 10.67 10.65 27.11
N GLY A 196 9.76 11.63 26.99
CA GLY A 196 8.44 11.51 26.40
C GLY A 196 7.36 11.02 27.36
N GLN A 197 7.56 11.19 28.68
CA GLN A 197 6.52 10.94 29.68
C GLN A 197 5.52 12.08 29.70
N THR A 198 5.98 13.32 29.52
CA THR A 198 5.13 14.51 29.39
C THR A 198 5.52 15.33 28.16
N TRP A 199 4.53 16.01 27.58
CA TRP A 199 4.70 16.78 26.35
C TRP A 199 4.07 18.16 26.47
N LYS A 200 4.80 19.19 26.01
CA LYS A 200 4.31 20.56 25.87
C LYS A 200 4.22 20.88 24.37
N LYS A 201 3.03 21.27 23.88
CA LYS A 201 2.87 21.83 22.54
C LYS A 201 3.41 23.25 22.54
N THR A 202 4.46 23.53 21.76
CA THR A 202 5.17 24.82 21.77
C THR A 202 5.05 25.62 20.47
N LEU A 203 4.64 24.99 19.37
CA LEU A 203 4.28 25.66 18.12
C LEU A 203 2.96 25.10 17.60
N PHE A 204 2.02 25.98 17.26
CA PHE A 204 0.76 25.64 16.60
C PHE A 204 0.36 26.80 15.69
N ILE A 205 -0.02 26.51 14.45
CA ILE A 205 -0.40 27.52 13.46
C ILE A 205 -1.92 27.57 13.30
N ASN A 206 -2.52 26.49 12.81
CA ASN A 206 -3.97 26.30 12.69
C ASN A 206 -4.29 24.79 12.53
N ASP A 207 -5.55 24.44 12.27
CA ASP A 207 -6.05 23.05 12.19
C ASP A 207 -5.74 22.31 10.89
N SER A 208 -5.11 22.98 9.92
CA SER A 208 -4.76 22.49 8.58
C SER A 208 -3.28 22.67 8.24
N THR A 209 -2.51 23.25 9.17
CA THR A 209 -1.08 23.53 9.03
C THR A 209 -0.32 22.79 10.12
N GLY A 210 0.51 21.84 9.70
CA GLY A 210 1.35 21.07 10.60
C GLY A 210 2.83 21.34 10.38
N ILE A 211 3.68 20.66 11.15
CA ILE A 211 5.14 20.79 11.02
C ILE A 211 5.65 19.54 10.32
N ILE A 212 6.21 19.73 9.12
CA ILE A 212 6.71 18.62 8.28
C ILE A 212 8.16 18.28 8.58
N ASP A 213 8.99 19.28 8.90
CA ASP A 213 10.42 19.10 9.16
C ASP A 213 10.90 19.94 10.35
N LEU A 214 11.95 19.46 11.00
CA LEU A 214 12.54 20.04 12.20
C LEU A 214 14.03 19.70 12.24
N VAL A 215 14.88 20.72 12.42
CA VAL A 215 16.34 20.55 12.57
C VAL A 215 16.84 21.32 13.79
N ILE A 216 17.91 20.78 14.40
CA ILE A 216 18.56 21.35 15.59
C ILE A 216 19.99 21.71 15.25
N ASN A 217 20.46 22.84 15.78
CA ASN A 217 21.87 23.18 15.72
C ASN A 217 22.65 22.24 16.66
N PRO A 218 23.55 21.37 16.14
CA PRO A 218 24.24 20.38 16.95
C PRO A 218 25.25 21.00 17.94
N GLN A 219 25.69 22.24 17.68
CA GLN A 219 26.63 22.99 18.54
C GLN A 219 25.91 23.88 19.56
N ASN A 220 24.66 24.29 19.27
CA ASN A 220 23.80 25.06 20.16
C ASN A 220 22.37 24.53 20.14
N PRO A 221 22.03 23.51 20.96
CA PRO A 221 20.72 22.87 20.97
C PRO A 221 19.54 23.79 21.37
N ASN A 222 19.80 25.02 21.82
CA ASN A 222 18.74 26.01 22.01
C ASN A 222 18.22 26.58 20.69
N GLN A 223 18.99 26.44 19.61
CA GLN A 223 18.60 26.91 18.29
C GLN A 223 17.99 25.76 17.46
N LEU A 224 16.72 25.92 17.10
CA LEU A 224 15.98 24.96 16.25
C LEU A 224 15.26 25.68 15.12
N PHE A 225 15.04 24.96 14.02
CA PHE A 225 14.28 25.44 12.88
C PHE A 225 13.17 24.46 12.53
N ALA A 226 11.94 24.95 12.39
CA ALA A 226 10.76 24.16 12.06
C ALA A 226 10.15 24.65 10.75
N SER A 227 9.70 23.70 9.93
CA SER A 227 8.99 23.96 8.67
C SER A 227 7.51 23.67 8.83
N ALA A 228 6.68 24.71 8.72
CA ALA A 228 5.23 24.60 8.68
C ALA A 228 4.74 24.38 7.25
N TRP A 229 3.79 23.47 7.08
CA TRP A 229 3.19 23.13 5.80
C TRP A 229 1.67 23.05 5.92
N GLU A 230 0.98 23.94 5.20
CA GLU A 230 -0.48 23.91 5.05
C GLU A 230 -0.88 22.92 3.97
N ARG A 231 -1.76 21.97 4.33
CA ARG A 231 -2.27 20.99 3.38
C ARG A 231 -3.68 20.51 3.72
N THR A 232 -4.45 20.21 2.68
CA THR A 232 -5.76 19.55 2.82
C THR A 232 -5.92 18.48 1.74
N ARG A 233 -6.50 17.33 2.11
CA ARG A 233 -6.78 16.24 1.19
C ARG A 233 -8.22 15.77 1.29
N LYS A 234 -8.80 15.43 0.14
CA LYS A 234 -10.07 14.72 -0.06
C LYS A 234 -9.86 13.62 -1.09
N ALA A 235 -10.85 12.74 -1.26
CA ALA A 235 -10.78 11.68 -2.27
C ALA A 235 -10.59 12.23 -3.70
N TRP A 236 -11.18 13.40 -3.98
CA TRP A 236 -11.19 14.08 -5.29
C TRP A 236 -10.28 15.31 -5.37
N SER A 237 -9.56 15.69 -4.31
CA SER A 237 -8.81 16.96 -4.27
C SER A 237 -7.61 16.91 -3.34
N PHE A 238 -6.52 17.57 -3.72
CA PHE A 238 -5.37 17.81 -2.85
C PHE A 238 -4.88 19.26 -3.00
N LYS A 239 -4.78 20.00 -1.89
CA LYS A 239 -4.10 21.30 -1.81
C LYS A 239 -2.86 21.11 -0.96
N GLY A 240 -1.68 21.24 -1.56
CA GLY A 240 -0.38 21.06 -0.92
C GLY A 240 0.38 22.36 -0.66
N SER A 241 -0.30 23.50 -0.62
CA SER A 241 0.29 24.82 -0.36
C SER A 241 -0.71 25.72 0.36
N GLY A 242 -0.22 26.78 1.00
CA GLY A 242 -1.09 27.77 1.63
C GLY A 242 -0.34 28.78 2.51
N PRO A 243 -1.01 29.85 2.95
CA PRO A 243 -0.41 30.94 3.71
C PRO A 243 0.03 30.53 5.12
N GLY A 244 -0.44 29.40 5.64
CA GLY A 244 0.07 28.81 6.87
C GLY A 244 1.49 28.23 6.75
N SER A 245 1.96 27.97 5.53
CA SER A 245 3.32 27.45 5.31
C SER A 245 4.39 28.49 5.65
N GLY A 246 5.56 28.03 6.10
CA GLY A 246 6.71 28.90 6.36
C GLY A 246 7.74 28.31 7.32
N ILE A 247 8.81 29.07 7.58
CA ILE A 247 9.94 28.66 8.40
C ILE A 247 9.89 29.41 9.73
N TYR A 248 10.14 28.68 10.82
CA TYR A 248 10.17 29.19 12.18
C TYR A 248 11.49 28.86 12.84
N ARG A 249 12.02 29.79 13.64
CA ARG A 249 13.22 29.60 14.45
C ARG A 249 12.92 29.75 15.93
N SER A 250 13.48 28.87 16.73
CA SER A 250 13.59 29.02 18.18
C SER A 250 15.04 29.28 18.57
N ASN A 251 15.26 30.07 19.61
CA ASN A 251 16.57 30.30 20.22
C ASN A 251 16.57 29.95 21.73
N ASP A 252 15.52 29.28 22.22
CA ASP A 252 15.31 28.93 23.64
C ASP A 252 15.00 27.43 23.83
N GLY A 253 15.46 26.59 22.89
CA GLY A 253 15.27 25.14 22.94
C GLY A 253 13.85 24.73 22.56
N GLY A 254 13.17 25.50 21.72
CA GLY A 254 11.84 25.21 21.20
C GLY A 254 10.71 25.56 22.15
N ASP A 255 10.93 26.46 23.12
CA ASP A 255 9.88 26.96 24.02
C ASP A 255 9.07 28.10 23.40
N SER A 256 9.69 28.90 22.55
CA SER A 256 9.06 29.91 21.70
C SER A 256 9.64 29.92 20.29
N TRP A 257 8.88 30.45 19.34
CA TRP A 257 9.17 30.38 17.90
C TRP A 257 8.89 31.72 17.22
N THR A 258 9.79 32.12 16.32
CA THR A 258 9.66 33.32 15.48
C THR A 258 9.63 32.91 14.01
N ARG A 259 8.66 33.42 13.25
CA ARG A 259 8.59 33.19 11.80
C ARG A 259 9.67 33.99 11.08
N ILE A 260 10.40 33.36 10.16
CA ILE A 260 11.61 33.91 9.54
C ILE A 260 11.64 33.68 8.02
N MET A 261 11.04 34.61 7.27
CA MET A 261 10.80 34.48 5.83
C MET A 261 11.42 35.61 5.00
N ASP A 262 12.28 36.45 5.58
CA ASP A 262 12.88 37.55 4.81
C ASP A 262 13.78 37.01 3.69
N GLY A 263 13.56 37.48 2.46
CA GLY A 263 14.21 36.93 1.27
C GLY A 263 13.68 35.57 0.78
N PHE A 264 12.60 35.04 1.36
CA PHE A 264 11.97 33.76 1.00
C PHE A 264 10.52 33.96 0.50
N PRO A 265 9.98 33.12 -0.42
CA PRO A 265 8.59 33.21 -0.86
C PRO A 265 7.55 33.08 0.26
N ASP A 266 6.45 33.84 0.19
CA ASP A 266 5.36 33.83 1.17
C ASP A 266 3.98 33.81 0.49
N GLY A 267 2.97 33.23 1.15
CA GLY A 267 1.57 33.21 0.69
C GLY A 267 1.05 31.87 0.15
N GLU A 268 -0.01 31.93 -0.66
CA GLU A 268 -0.82 30.77 -1.08
C GLU A 268 -0.07 29.67 -1.83
N MET A 269 1.04 30.01 -2.48
CA MET A 269 1.78 29.09 -3.36
C MET A 269 2.99 28.45 -2.66
N VAL A 270 3.18 28.70 -1.36
CA VAL A 270 4.26 28.08 -0.58
C VAL A 270 3.84 26.66 -0.18
N GLY A 271 4.48 25.66 -0.80
CA GLY A 271 4.27 24.25 -0.52
C GLY A 271 5.14 23.71 0.62
N ARG A 272 5.49 22.42 0.53
CA ARG A 272 6.40 21.75 1.48
C ARG A 272 7.78 22.43 1.46
N ILE A 273 8.38 22.59 2.63
CA ILE A 273 9.76 23.09 2.78
C ILE A 273 10.58 22.05 3.57
N GLY A 274 11.65 21.53 2.96
CA GLY A 274 12.64 20.71 3.65
C GLY A 274 13.76 21.56 4.22
N LEU A 275 14.29 21.21 5.39
CA LEU A 275 15.34 21.97 6.08
C LEU A 275 16.59 21.11 6.32
N ASN A 276 17.76 21.74 6.27
CA ASN A 276 18.98 21.14 6.79
C ASN A 276 19.96 22.22 7.29
N ILE A 277 20.81 21.84 8.24
CA ILE A 277 21.79 22.73 8.88
C ILE A 277 23.19 22.17 8.67
N SER A 278 24.14 23.04 8.31
CA SER A 278 25.54 22.62 8.23
C SER A 278 26.08 22.33 9.62
N ALA A 279 26.50 21.09 9.88
CA ALA A 279 27.08 20.71 11.18
C ALA A 279 28.44 21.39 11.44
N SER A 280 29.23 21.62 10.39
CA SER A 280 30.51 22.31 10.46
C SER A 280 30.38 23.84 10.54
N SER A 281 29.26 24.41 10.09
CA SER A 281 29.00 25.86 10.14
C SER A 281 27.50 26.14 10.38
N PRO A 282 27.00 26.01 11.63
CA PRO A 282 25.56 26.01 11.92
C PRO A 282 24.80 27.32 11.67
N ASN A 283 25.49 28.41 11.36
CA ASN A 283 24.84 29.62 10.85
C ASN A 283 24.28 29.43 9.42
N ILE A 284 24.78 28.42 8.70
CA ILE A 284 24.35 28.08 7.35
C ILE A 284 23.20 27.10 7.42
N VAL A 285 22.03 27.54 6.96
CA VAL A 285 20.79 26.75 6.90
C VAL A 285 20.29 26.74 5.48
N TYR A 286 19.87 25.57 5.00
CA TYR A 286 19.25 25.39 3.70
C TYR A 286 17.76 25.11 3.84
N ALA A 287 16.98 25.65 2.90
CA ALA A 287 15.56 25.44 2.78
C ALA A 287 15.21 25.10 1.33
N PHE A 288 14.58 23.94 1.12
CA PHE A 288 14.20 23.45 -0.19
C PHE A 288 12.68 23.51 -0.36
N LEU A 289 12.23 24.39 -1.26
CA LEU A 289 10.83 24.77 -1.42
C LEU A 289 10.19 24.03 -2.61
N ASP A 290 9.03 23.43 -2.35
CA ASP A 290 8.05 23.10 -3.37
C ASP A 290 7.21 24.34 -3.70
N ASN A 291 7.63 25.11 -4.72
CA ASN A 291 6.99 26.36 -5.12
C ASN A 291 5.86 26.08 -6.11
N GLN A 292 4.62 26.19 -5.64
CA GLN A 292 3.43 25.88 -6.43
C GLN A 292 3.01 27.04 -7.35
N ALA A 293 3.73 28.16 -7.37
CA ALA A 293 3.40 29.30 -8.22
C ALA A 293 3.47 28.92 -9.70
N GLU A 294 2.65 29.54 -10.55
CA GLU A 294 2.69 29.28 -12.00
C GLU A 294 4.03 29.74 -12.60
N ALA A 295 4.73 28.83 -13.28
CA ALA A 295 5.93 29.11 -14.02
C ALA A 295 5.61 29.81 -15.35
N LYS A 296 6.29 30.93 -15.61
CA LYS A 296 6.19 31.69 -16.86
C LYS A 296 7.07 31.03 -17.94
N LYS A 297 6.53 30.06 -18.70
CA LYS A 297 7.27 29.54 -19.87
C LYS A 297 7.25 30.55 -21.01
N GLU A 298 8.43 30.98 -21.47
CA GLU A 298 8.56 31.57 -22.81
C GLU A 298 8.23 30.48 -23.83
N LYS A 299 7.27 30.76 -24.73
CA LYS A 299 6.91 29.82 -25.80
C LYS A 299 8.17 29.54 -26.64
N LYS A 300 8.68 28.31 -26.63
CA LYS A 300 9.65 27.86 -27.65
C LYS A 300 9.06 28.19 -29.02
N ALA A 301 9.82 28.86 -29.88
CA ALA A 301 9.39 29.16 -31.24
C ALA A 301 9.08 27.84 -31.95
N ASP A 302 7.82 27.69 -32.36
CA ASP A 302 7.28 26.46 -32.95
C ASP A 302 8.12 25.97 -34.14
N GLU A 303 8.61 24.75 -34.04
CA GLU A 303 9.04 23.97 -35.20
C GLU A 303 7.77 23.49 -35.94
N ASP A 304 7.65 23.93 -37.19
CA ASP A 304 6.62 23.58 -38.19
C ASP A 304 5.22 24.20 -38.01
N LYS A 305 5.05 25.43 -38.54
CA LYS A 305 3.76 26.16 -38.57
C LYS A 305 2.68 25.53 -39.46
N ASP A 306 3.02 24.51 -40.26
CA ASP A 306 2.14 23.98 -41.30
C ASP A 306 1.28 22.77 -40.86
N LYS A 307 1.53 22.21 -39.67
CA LYS A 307 0.79 21.08 -39.08
C LYS A 307 -0.33 21.55 -38.14
N LEU A 308 -1.47 20.86 -38.20
CA LEU A 308 -2.59 21.06 -37.27
C LEU A 308 -2.21 20.57 -35.87
N LYS A 309 -2.64 21.31 -34.85
CA LYS A 309 -2.48 20.99 -33.42
C LYS A 309 -3.83 20.82 -32.75
N LEU A 310 -3.88 20.09 -31.63
CA LEU A 310 -5.10 19.94 -30.82
C LEU A 310 -5.70 21.31 -30.43
N THR A 311 -4.85 22.30 -30.13
CA THR A 311 -5.26 23.67 -29.77
C THR A 311 -5.95 24.42 -30.91
N ASP A 312 -5.65 24.10 -32.17
CA ASP A 312 -6.21 24.81 -33.32
C ASP A 312 -7.72 24.59 -33.42
N PHE A 313 -8.21 23.46 -32.92
CA PHE A 313 -9.63 23.10 -32.95
C PHE A 313 -10.47 23.81 -31.88
N ARG A 314 -9.86 24.41 -30.85
CA ARG A 314 -10.57 25.07 -29.74
C ARG A 314 -11.43 26.24 -30.22
N ASP A 315 -10.85 27.08 -31.07
CA ASP A 315 -11.49 28.28 -31.62
C ASP A 315 -11.92 28.10 -33.09
N MET A 316 -11.79 26.88 -33.64
CA MET A 316 -12.10 26.60 -35.04
C MET A 316 -13.61 26.58 -35.27
N THR A 317 -14.05 27.32 -36.28
CA THR A 317 -15.46 27.27 -36.71
C THR A 317 -15.75 25.99 -37.49
N PRO A 318 -16.99 25.47 -37.47
CA PRO A 318 -17.38 24.33 -38.30
C PRO A 318 -17.03 24.51 -39.78
N GLN A 319 -17.27 25.70 -40.33
CA GLN A 319 -16.96 25.98 -41.74
C GLN A 319 -15.46 25.91 -42.04
N HIS A 320 -14.61 26.36 -41.11
CA HIS A 320 -13.17 26.27 -41.27
C HIS A 320 -12.72 24.80 -41.28
N LEU A 321 -13.22 23.98 -40.33
CA LEU A 321 -12.93 22.54 -40.31
C LEU A 321 -13.36 21.85 -41.61
N LEU A 322 -14.56 22.16 -42.12
CA LEU A 322 -15.06 21.59 -43.37
C LEU A 322 -14.19 21.92 -44.59
N ASN A 323 -13.48 23.03 -44.55
CA ASN A 323 -12.57 23.50 -45.60
C ASN A 323 -11.12 23.03 -45.42
N LEU A 324 -10.77 22.36 -44.31
CA LEU A 324 -9.41 21.81 -44.11
C LEU A 324 -9.07 20.80 -45.20
N ASP A 325 -7.80 20.69 -45.55
CA ASP A 325 -7.34 19.61 -46.42
C ASP A 325 -7.49 18.24 -45.72
N ASP A 326 -7.91 17.23 -46.48
CA ASP A 326 -8.16 15.90 -45.95
C ASP A 326 -6.87 15.20 -45.52
N GLU A 327 -5.76 15.39 -46.23
CA GLU A 327 -4.46 14.81 -45.85
C GLU A 327 -3.93 15.47 -44.58
N LYS A 328 -4.06 16.80 -44.44
CA LYS A 328 -3.72 17.50 -43.20
C LYS A 328 -4.53 17.01 -42.01
N LEU A 329 -5.85 16.87 -42.16
CA LEU A 329 -6.72 16.40 -41.07
C LEU A 329 -6.46 14.92 -40.74
N ASN A 330 -6.29 14.04 -41.75
CA ASN A 330 -5.95 12.65 -41.51
C ASN A 330 -4.56 12.49 -40.88
N GLY A 331 -3.58 13.30 -41.31
CA GLY A 331 -2.25 13.37 -40.70
C GLY A 331 -2.34 13.74 -39.23
N PHE A 332 -3.10 14.77 -38.89
CA PHE A 332 -3.37 15.14 -37.49
C PHE A 332 -3.99 14.00 -36.67
N LEU A 333 -5.05 13.37 -37.20
CA LEU A 333 -5.75 12.28 -36.50
C LEU A 333 -4.82 11.10 -36.23
N LYS A 334 -3.98 10.75 -37.21
CA LYS A 334 -2.99 9.69 -37.09
C LYS A 334 -1.88 10.06 -36.10
N ASP A 335 -1.30 11.25 -36.22
CA ASP A 335 -0.22 11.74 -35.37
C ASP A 335 -0.66 11.82 -33.89
N ASN A 336 -1.94 12.04 -33.63
CA ASN A 336 -2.52 12.09 -32.29
C ASN A 336 -3.19 10.77 -31.87
N SER A 337 -3.05 9.68 -32.64
CA SER A 337 -3.59 8.35 -32.29
C SER A 337 -5.12 8.29 -32.08
N PHE A 338 -5.89 9.04 -32.87
CA PHE A 338 -7.34 8.83 -32.95
C PHE A 338 -7.66 7.43 -33.51
N PRO A 339 -8.73 6.75 -33.05
CA PRO A 339 -9.18 5.50 -33.63
C PRO A 339 -9.34 5.55 -35.16
N GLU A 340 -8.96 4.48 -35.87
CA GLU A 340 -9.03 4.39 -37.34
C GLU A 340 -10.44 4.64 -37.90
N LYS A 341 -11.48 4.43 -37.09
CA LYS A 341 -12.86 4.76 -37.44
C LYS A 341 -13.06 6.26 -37.70
N TYR A 342 -12.16 7.14 -37.23
CA TYR A 342 -12.14 8.57 -37.49
C TYR A 342 -11.17 8.90 -38.63
N ASN A 343 -11.72 9.51 -39.67
CA ASN A 343 -10.98 10.07 -40.79
C ASN A 343 -11.65 11.39 -41.19
N ALA A 344 -10.96 12.19 -42.00
CA ALA A 344 -11.42 13.51 -42.44
C ALA A 344 -12.85 13.48 -43.00
N GLN A 345 -13.18 12.47 -43.81
CA GLN A 345 -14.50 12.31 -44.42
C GLN A 345 -15.59 12.10 -43.37
N ARG A 346 -15.35 11.20 -42.39
CA ARG A 346 -16.28 10.97 -41.29
C ARG A 346 -16.44 12.20 -40.41
N ILE A 347 -15.34 12.81 -39.96
CA ILE A 347 -15.40 13.98 -39.08
C ILE A 347 -16.17 15.11 -39.76
N LYS A 348 -15.84 15.42 -41.02
CA LYS A 348 -16.56 16.45 -41.78
C LYS A 348 -18.04 16.10 -41.95
N LYS A 349 -18.39 14.83 -42.15
CA LYS A 349 -19.80 14.40 -42.21
C LYS A 349 -20.51 14.61 -40.85
N GLU A 350 -19.89 14.21 -39.75
CA GLU A 350 -20.46 14.34 -38.40
C GLU A 350 -20.60 15.82 -37.98
N ILE A 351 -19.64 16.68 -38.35
CA ILE A 351 -19.72 18.14 -38.18
C ILE A 351 -20.88 18.74 -39.00
N ARG A 352 -21.06 18.33 -40.27
CA ARG A 352 -22.22 18.77 -41.09
C ARG A 352 -23.56 18.35 -40.48
N GLN A 353 -23.59 17.21 -39.81
CA GLN A 353 -24.77 16.69 -39.14
C GLN A 353 -25.01 17.32 -37.75
N GLY A 354 -24.10 18.19 -37.28
CA GLY A 354 -24.19 18.82 -35.97
C GLY A 354 -24.00 17.86 -34.81
N LYS A 355 -23.33 16.71 -35.01
CA LYS A 355 -23.11 15.70 -33.96
C LYS A 355 -22.23 16.25 -32.82
N TYR A 356 -21.26 17.09 -33.15
CA TYR A 356 -20.41 17.82 -32.21
C TYR A 356 -19.80 19.05 -32.90
N GLN A 357 -19.11 19.90 -32.13
CA GLN A 357 -18.38 21.07 -32.63
C GLN A 357 -16.88 20.75 -32.76
N PRO A 358 -16.09 21.50 -33.56
CA PRO A 358 -14.64 21.27 -33.71
C PRO A 358 -13.88 21.19 -32.38
N ILE A 359 -14.27 21.97 -31.37
CA ILE A 359 -13.67 21.92 -30.03
C ILE A 359 -13.67 20.52 -29.41
N ALA A 360 -14.67 19.68 -29.72
CA ALA A 360 -14.73 18.31 -29.23
C ALA A 360 -13.56 17.44 -29.70
N ILE A 361 -12.91 17.78 -30.82
CA ILE A 361 -11.69 17.12 -31.29
C ILE A 361 -10.51 17.48 -30.37
N SER A 362 -10.45 18.73 -29.90
CA SER A 362 -9.43 19.17 -28.95
C SER A 362 -9.61 18.55 -27.55
N GLU A 363 -10.84 18.19 -27.20
CA GLU A 363 -11.19 17.64 -25.89
C GLU A 363 -11.11 16.11 -25.82
N TYR A 364 -10.92 15.43 -26.96
CA TYR A 364 -11.00 13.97 -27.08
C TYR A 364 -10.02 13.17 -26.20
N PHE A 365 -8.86 13.71 -25.82
CA PHE A 365 -7.94 12.98 -24.93
C PHE A 365 -8.12 13.34 -23.45
N GLY A 366 -9.00 14.28 -23.15
CA GLY A 366 -9.24 14.80 -21.81
C GLY A 366 -8.03 15.45 -21.14
N ASP A 367 -8.22 15.86 -19.89
CA ASP A 367 -7.25 16.64 -19.12
C ASP A 367 -6.51 15.81 -18.04
N ALA A 368 -6.90 14.56 -17.77
CA ALA A 368 -6.45 13.84 -16.56
C ALA A 368 -4.95 13.51 -16.53
N ASN A 369 -4.36 13.10 -17.67
CA ASN A 369 -2.90 12.98 -17.80
C ASN A 369 -2.26 14.30 -18.24
N ALA A 370 -3.03 15.16 -18.91
CA ALA A 370 -2.53 16.42 -19.46
C ALA A 370 -2.26 17.43 -18.34
N ALA A 371 -3.15 17.60 -17.35
CA ALA A 371 -3.00 18.51 -16.22
C ALA A 371 -1.77 18.23 -15.33
N LEU A 372 -1.38 16.94 -15.19
CA LEU A 372 -0.16 16.52 -14.48
C LEU A 372 1.13 17.04 -15.12
N PHE A 373 1.13 17.28 -16.44
CA PHE A 373 2.28 17.79 -17.20
C PHE A 373 2.08 19.21 -17.76
N ASN A 374 0.84 19.71 -17.80
CA ASN A 374 0.45 20.99 -18.41
C ASN A 374 0.33 22.13 -17.39
N THR A 375 0.20 21.84 -16.09
CA THR A 375 0.29 22.88 -15.06
C THR A 375 1.78 23.15 -14.81
N SER A 376 2.29 24.19 -15.45
CA SER A 376 3.65 24.66 -15.26
C SER A 376 3.74 25.35 -13.90
N VAL A 377 4.20 24.66 -12.86
CA VAL A 377 4.59 25.28 -11.58
C VAL A 377 6.09 25.60 -11.59
N VAL A 378 6.53 26.54 -10.76
CA VAL A 378 7.97 26.84 -10.55
C VAL A 378 8.69 25.60 -10.02
N GLY A 379 8.07 24.86 -9.09
CA GLY A 379 8.59 23.61 -8.57
C GLY A 379 9.76 23.82 -7.61
N ALA A 380 10.83 23.06 -7.80
CA ALA A 380 11.96 22.97 -6.87
C ALA A 380 12.83 24.25 -6.82
N GLU A 381 12.95 24.86 -5.65
CA GLU A 381 13.88 25.97 -5.40
C GLU A 381 14.71 25.74 -4.13
N LEU A 382 16.03 25.96 -4.19
CA LEU A 382 16.89 25.91 -3.02
C LEU A 382 17.26 27.32 -2.55
N TYR A 383 17.02 27.57 -1.27
CA TYR A 383 17.44 28.78 -0.56
C TYR A 383 18.48 28.45 0.49
N ARG A 384 19.35 29.41 0.75
CA ARG A 384 20.37 29.36 1.79
C ARG A 384 20.30 30.63 2.63
N SER A 385 20.47 30.48 3.93
CA SER A 385 20.76 31.55 4.87
C SER A 385 22.17 31.33 5.43
N ASP A 386 22.96 32.38 5.54
CA ASP A 386 24.29 32.37 6.18
C ASP A 386 24.26 33.03 7.58
N ASP A 387 23.08 33.45 8.04
CA ASP A 387 22.85 34.25 9.24
C ASP A 387 21.80 33.63 10.19
N SER A 388 21.75 32.28 10.25
CA SER A 388 20.80 31.53 11.08
C SER A 388 19.33 31.86 10.79
N GLY A 389 18.99 31.97 9.52
CA GLY A 389 17.64 32.18 9.01
C GLY A 389 17.12 33.61 9.11
N GLU A 390 17.95 34.62 9.42
CA GLU A 390 17.48 36.02 9.41
C GLU A 390 17.15 36.46 7.98
N THR A 391 18.00 36.11 7.00
CA THR A 391 17.76 36.37 5.59
C THR A 391 18.02 35.13 4.73
N TRP A 392 17.20 34.96 3.69
CA TRP A 392 17.29 33.86 2.73
C TRP A 392 17.68 34.35 1.34
N LYS A 393 18.44 33.53 0.62
CA LYS A 393 18.83 33.78 -0.76
C LYS A 393 18.62 32.53 -1.61
N ARG A 394 17.92 32.67 -2.75
CA ARG A 394 17.83 31.62 -3.78
C ARG A 394 19.22 31.38 -4.37
N MET A 395 19.66 30.12 -4.43
CA MET A 395 21.03 29.77 -4.81
C MET A 395 21.22 29.57 -6.32
N ASN A 396 20.28 28.90 -6.98
CA ASN A 396 20.31 28.63 -8.41
C ASN A 396 19.59 29.73 -9.21
N SER A 397 20.19 30.18 -10.32
CA SER A 397 19.64 31.20 -11.23
C SER A 397 18.71 30.65 -12.31
N TYR A 398 18.64 29.33 -12.45
CA TYR A 398 17.82 28.61 -13.42
C TYR A 398 16.82 27.70 -12.71
N ASP A 399 15.75 27.29 -13.36
CA ASP A 399 14.75 26.42 -12.75
C ASP A 399 15.24 24.96 -12.75
N LEU A 400 15.00 24.24 -11.65
CA LEU A 400 15.35 22.82 -11.51
C LEU A 400 14.30 21.94 -12.21
N GLU A 401 14.16 22.14 -13.52
CA GLU A 401 13.19 21.42 -14.35
C GLU A 401 13.39 19.89 -14.25
N GLY A 402 12.29 19.15 -14.12
CA GLY A 402 12.30 17.68 -14.05
C GLY A 402 12.68 17.10 -12.69
N VAL A 403 12.93 17.91 -11.66
CA VAL A 403 13.11 17.42 -10.28
C VAL A 403 11.79 16.95 -9.69
N TYR A 404 10.76 17.79 -9.74
CA TYR A 404 9.36 17.42 -9.55
C TYR A 404 8.44 18.48 -10.15
N PHE A 405 7.26 18.06 -10.62
CA PHE A 405 6.22 18.95 -11.13
C PHE A 405 5.29 19.37 -9.96
N THR A 406 3.99 19.11 -10.04
CA THR A 406 2.99 19.48 -9.00
C THR A 406 3.02 18.58 -7.75
N TYR A 407 4.09 17.82 -7.55
CA TYR A 407 4.18 16.76 -6.53
C TYR A 407 5.45 16.85 -5.67
N GLY A 408 6.05 18.04 -5.56
CA GLY A 408 7.20 18.30 -4.68
C GLY A 408 6.93 17.99 -3.21
N TYR A 409 5.66 17.89 -2.80
CA TYR A 409 5.26 17.39 -1.50
C TYR A 409 5.80 15.99 -1.13
N TYR A 410 6.20 15.15 -2.09
CA TYR A 410 6.91 13.89 -1.83
C TYR A 410 8.40 14.09 -1.53
N PHE A 411 9.04 15.10 -2.13
CA PHE A 411 10.49 15.16 -2.28
C PHE A 411 11.16 16.41 -1.72
N GLY A 412 10.38 17.32 -1.12
CA GLY A 412 10.88 18.57 -0.53
C GLY A 412 11.79 18.32 0.68
N GLU A 413 12.97 17.76 0.44
CA GLU A 413 14.02 17.34 1.36
C GLU A 413 15.39 17.77 0.82
N VAL A 414 16.28 18.19 1.72
CA VAL A 414 17.66 18.58 1.42
C VAL A 414 18.60 17.99 2.48
N ARG A 415 19.83 17.65 2.09
CA ARG A 415 20.89 17.22 3.00
C ARG A 415 22.19 17.97 2.71
N VAL A 416 22.92 18.33 3.76
CA VAL A 416 24.23 18.98 3.68
C VAL A 416 25.26 18.05 4.29
N ALA A 417 26.44 17.96 3.69
CA ALA A 417 27.51 17.14 4.23
C ALA A 417 27.96 17.67 5.61
N PRO A 418 28.15 16.79 6.61
CA PRO A 418 28.53 17.21 7.97
C PRO A 418 29.86 17.99 8.06
N ASP A 419 30.79 17.74 7.15
CA ASP A 419 32.12 18.34 7.10
C ASP A 419 32.29 19.44 6.02
N ASN A 420 31.31 19.62 5.13
CA ASN A 420 31.40 20.59 4.03
C ASN A 420 30.04 21.30 3.77
N PRO A 421 29.89 22.59 4.11
CA PRO A 421 28.64 23.33 3.93
C PRO A 421 28.22 23.54 2.46
N ASP A 422 29.14 23.37 1.51
CA ASP A 422 28.87 23.58 0.08
C ASP A 422 28.53 22.27 -0.66
N LEU A 423 28.68 21.11 0.00
CA LEU A 423 28.27 19.82 -0.53
C LEU A 423 26.82 19.53 -0.12
N VAL A 424 25.91 19.67 -1.09
CA VAL A 424 24.45 19.64 -0.87
C VAL A 424 23.79 18.60 -1.77
N TYR A 425 22.80 17.90 -1.24
CA TYR A 425 21.96 16.94 -1.97
C TYR A 425 20.51 17.38 -1.90
N VAL A 426 19.82 17.46 -3.04
CA VAL A 426 18.38 17.77 -3.12
C VAL A 426 17.64 16.62 -3.78
N PHE A 427 16.45 16.34 -3.26
CA PHE A 427 15.70 15.13 -3.62
C PHE A 427 14.62 15.46 -4.65
N GLY A 428 14.18 14.42 -5.35
CA GLY A 428 13.21 14.51 -6.44
C GLY A 428 13.03 13.16 -7.10
N VAL A 429 12.47 13.19 -8.31
CA VAL A 429 12.56 12.05 -9.22
C VAL A 429 14.05 11.72 -9.45
N PRO A 430 14.92 12.67 -9.84
CA PRO A 430 16.37 12.48 -9.79
C PRO A 430 16.96 12.85 -8.42
N LEU A 431 18.07 12.20 -8.04
CA LEU A 431 18.93 12.68 -6.95
C LEU A 431 19.98 13.63 -7.51
N LEU A 432 19.99 14.87 -7.01
CA LEU A 432 20.94 15.89 -7.46
C LEU A 432 21.94 16.24 -6.36
N LYS A 433 23.21 16.42 -6.77
CA LYS A 433 24.33 16.84 -5.93
C LYS A 433 24.88 18.17 -6.41
N SER A 434 25.18 19.06 -5.47
CA SER A 434 25.91 20.31 -5.67
C SER A 434 27.17 20.32 -4.81
N THR A 435 28.24 20.91 -5.33
CA THR A 435 29.53 21.09 -4.63
C THR A 435 29.89 22.57 -4.43
N ASP A 436 28.95 23.47 -4.73
CA ASP A 436 29.12 24.93 -4.68
C ASP A 436 27.99 25.61 -3.90
N GLY A 437 27.40 24.90 -2.94
CA GLY A 437 26.35 25.40 -2.05
C GLY A 437 24.98 25.56 -2.72
N GLY A 438 24.72 24.80 -3.79
CA GLY A 438 23.43 24.79 -4.49
C GLY A 438 23.34 25.75 -5.68
N VAL A 439 24.47 26.23 -6.20
CA VAL A 439 24.49 27.11 -7.39
C VAL A 439 24.37 26.26 -8.66
N THR A 440 25.11 25.13 -8.73
CA THR A 440 25.05 24.18 -9.83
C THR A 440 24.85 22.74 -9.34
N TYR A 441 24.29 21.89 -10.20
CA TYR A 441 23.91 20.52 -9.84
C TYR A 441 24.35 19.48 -10.89
N ALA A 442 24.62 18.26 -10.41
CA ALA A 442 24.79 17.06 -11.21
C ALA A 442 23.85 15.95 -10.71
N ARG A 443 23.30 15.15 -11.63
CA ARG A 443 22.53 13.95 -11.32
C ARG A 443 23.47 12.80 -10.93
N ILE A 444 23.17 12.09 -9.83
CA ILE A 444 24.08 11.09 -9.23
C ILE A 444 23.47 9.71 -9.01
N ASP A 445 22.24 9.48 -9.45
CA ASP A 445 21.51 8.19 -9.34
C ASP A 445 21.54 7.37 -10.64
N SER A 446 22.40 7.72 -11.61
CA SER A 446 22.42 7.08 -12.94
C SER A 446 23.28 5.81 -13.02
N ILE A 447 24.03 5.47 -11.97
CA ILE A 447 24.93 4.30 -11.93
C ILE A 447 24.57 3.44 -10.71
N GLY A 448 24.35 2.14 -10.93
CA GLY A 448 24.05 1.17 -9.86
C GLY A 448 22.56 0.80 -9.72
N ASP A 449 21.79 0.95 -10.80
CA ASP A 449 20.36 0.62 -10.88
C ASP A 449 19.54 1.28 -9.75
N VAL A 450 19.85 2.55 -9.48
CA VAL A 450 19.15 3.34 -8.47
C VAL A 450 17.78 3.72 -8.98
N HIS A 451 16.75 3.34 -8.22
CA HIS A 451 15.40 3.79 -8.46
C HIS A 451 15.30 5.32 -8.28
N VAL A 452 14.38 5.94 -8.99
CA VAL A 452 14.04 7.36 -8.82
C VAL A 452 13.27 7.57 -7.49
N ASP A 453 12.73 8.76 -7.27
CA ASP A 453 11.83 9.07 -6.15
C ASP A 453 12.51 8.97 -4.77
N HIS A 454 13.46 9.87 -4.55
CA HIS A 454 14.36 9.83 -3.38
C HIS A 454 13.72 10.45 -2.13
N GLN A 455 13.83 9.78 -0.99
CA GLN A 455 13.06 10.11 0.22
C GLN A 455 13.95 10.28 1.46
N ALA A 456 15.04 9.52 1.56
CA ALA A 456 15.94 9.54 2.71
C ALA A 456 17.40 9.47 2.27
N LEU A 457 18.27 10.26 2.88
CA LEU A 457 19.72 10.13 2.72
C LEU A 457 20.37 10.34 4.08
N TRP A 458 21.10 9.33 4.52
CA TRP A 458 22.03 9.42 5.64
C TRP A 458 23.44 9.64 5.09
N ILE A 459 24.10 10.67 5.61
CA ILE A 459 25.49 11.00 5.32
C ILE A 459 26.29 10.68 6.58
N ASN A 460 27.34 9.87 6.46
CA ASN A 460 28.15 9.50 7.60
C ASN A 460 28.84 10.74 8.21
N PRO A 461 28.61 11.06 9.50
CA PRO A 461 29.19 12.25 10.13
C PRO A 461 30.70 12.22 10.27
N ASN A 462 31.32 11.05 10.12
CA ASN A 462 32.78 10.88 10.20
C ASN A 462 33.45 10.69 8.83
N ASP A 463 32.67 10.57 7.74
CA ASP A 463 33.17 10.37 6.37
C ASP A 463 32.04 10.65 5.36
N SER A 464 31.94 11.88 4.86
CA SER A 464 30.85 12.30 3.95
C SER A 464 30.81 11.56 2.61
N LYS A 465 31.78 10.69 2.31
CA LYS A 465 31.76 9.80 1.15
C LYS A 465 30.86 8.58 1.34
N HIS A 466 30.64 8.18 2.59
CA HIS A 466 29.79 7.05 2.94
C HIS A 466 28.33 7.49 3.09
N LEU A 467 27.50 7.04 2.16
CA LEU A 467 26.08 7.39 2.05
C LEU A 467 25.20 6.15 2.14
N LEU A 468 24.05 6.29 2.81
CA LEU A 468 22.92 5.37 2.67
C LEU A 468 21.73 6.15 2.12
N LEU A 469 21.17 5.68 1.00
CA LEU A 469 20.06 6.30 0.28
C LEU A 469 18.85 5.38 0.34
N GLY A 470 17.69 5.95 0.69
CA GLY A 470 16.39 5.33 0.66
C GLY A 470 15.47 6.03 -0.35
N ASN A 471 14.81 5.25 -1.19
CA ASN A 471 13.85 5.71 -2.19
C ASN A 471 12.72 4.68 -2.37
N ASP A 472 11.88 4.85 -3.39
CA ASP A 472 10.74 3.96 -3.66
C ASP A 472 11.14 2.56 -4.18
N GLY A 473 12.41 2.39 -4.56
CA GLY A 473 13.04 1.10 -4.93
C GLY A 473 13.94 0.50 -3.86
N GLY A 474 13.93 1.02 -2.62
CA GLY A 474 14.63 0.45 -1.48
C GLY A 474 15.97 1.13 -1.13
N LEU A 475 16.90 0.33 -0.59
CA LEU A 475 18.11 0.81 0.09
C LEU A 475 19.34 0.73 -0.80
N TYR A 476 20.11 1.82 -0.87
CA TYR A 476 21.35 1.91 -1.63
C TYR A 476 22.51 2.43 -0.75
N GLU A 477 23.73 2.01 -1.05
CA GLU A 477 24.96 2.44 -0.34
C GLU A 477 26.01 2.95 -1.34
N SER A 478 26.74 4.01 -0.97
CA SER A 478 27.89 4.55 -1.70
C SER A 478 29.04 4.85 -0.74
N TYR A 479 30.29 4.73 -1.22
CA TYR A 479 31.52 5.14 -0.52
C TYR A 479 32.31 6.20 -1.32
N ASP A 480 31.67 6.83 -2.31
CA ASP A 480 32.27 7.78 -3.23
C ASP A 480 31.34 8.96 -3.52
N GLU A 481 30.61 9.42 -2.50
CA GLU A 481 29.73 10.60 -2.55
C GLU A 481 28.64 10.48 -3.63
N GLY A 482 28.14 9.26 -3.81
CA GLY A 482 27.06 8.92 -4.74
C GLY A 482 27.50 8.80 -6.19
N ALA A 483 28.81 8.70 -6.49
CA ALA A 483 29.25 8.45 -7.87
C ALA A 483 28.88 7.03 -8.33
N ASN A 484 28.89 6.05 -7.42
CA ASN A 484 28.45 4.68 -7.66
C ASN A 484 27.63 4.17 -6.48
N TRP A 485 26.60 3.36 -6.78
CA TRP A 485 25.69 2.81 -5.78
C TRP A 485 25.66 1.29 -5.80
N ARG A 486 25.51 0.70 -4.61
CA ARG A 486 25.19 -0.71 -4.40
C ARG A 486 23.77 -0.85 -3.86
N HIS A 487 22.91 -1.56 -4.57
CA HIS A 487 21.55 -1.89 -4.11
C HIS A 487 21.56 -2.99 -3.05
N ILE A 488 20.88 -2.77 -1.93
CA ILE A 488 20.71 -3.71 -0.82
C ILE A 488 19.23 -4.14 -0.79
N ASN A 489 18.93 -5.23 -1.49
CA ASN A 489 17.55 -5.58 -1.87
C ASN A 489 17.16 -7.01 -1.44
N ASN A 490 17.16 -7.24 -0.12
CA ASN A 490 16.96 -8.55 0.51
C ASN A 490 15.81 -8.56 1.54
N MET A 491 15.03 -7.48 1.64
CA MET A 491 13.90 -7.35 2.54
C MET A 491 12.58 -7.61 1.80
N PRO A 492 11.67 -8.48 2.30
CA PRO A 492 10.40 -8.75 1.63
C PRO A 492 9.38 -7.68 1.99
N VAL A 493 9.50 -6.50 1.36
CA VAL A 493 8.67 -5.31 1.63
C VAL A 493 7.81 -4.86 0.44
N GLY A 494 7.53 -5.75 -0.51
CA GLY A 494 6.70 -5.47 -1.68
C GLY A 494 5.34 -4.84 -1.34
N GLN A 495 4.97 -3.80 -2.10
CA GLN A 495 3.76 -2.99 -1.93
C GLN A 495 2.69 -3.33 -2.97
N PHE A 496 1.92 -4.40 -2.75
CA PHE A 496 0.92 -4.87 -3.72
C PHE A 496 -0.40 -4.09 -3.63
N TYR A 497 -0.93 -3.73 -4.79
CA TYR A 497 -2.28 -3.23 -4.95
C TYR A 497 -3.30 -4.31 -5.25
N THR A 498 -2.91 -5.33 -6.01
CA THR A 498 -3.74 -6.48 -6.42
C THR A 498 -2.91 -7.74 -6.61
N VAL A 499 -3.54 -8.91 -6.55
CA VAL A 499 -2.93 -10.22 -6.79
C VAL A 499 -3.82 -11.11 -7.66
N ASN A 500 -3.19 -11.97 -8.46
CA ASN A 500 -3.88 -13.00 -9.23
C ASN A 500 -2.97 -14.23 -9.42
N VAL A 501 -3.53 -15.33 -9.94
CA VAL A 501 -2.82 -16.60 -10.10
C VAL A 501 -3.10 -17.26 -11.46
N ASP A 502 -2.15 -18.04 -11.96
CA ASP A 502 -2.37 -18.92 -13.13
C ASP A 502 -2.59 -20.39 -12.71
N MET A 503 -2.72 -21.28 -13.70
CA MET A 503 -2.93 -22.71 -13.49
C MET A 503 -1.67 -23.55 -13.76
N GLU A 504 -0.47 -22.97 -13.74
CA GLU A 504 0.79 -23.72 -13.91
C GLU A 504 1.08 -24.65 -12.71
N LYS A 505 2.08 -25.53 -12.83
CA LYS A 505 2.54 -26.41 -11.73
C LYS A 505 4.07 -26.34 -11.56
N PRO A 506 4.59 -25.71 -10.48
CA PRO A 506 3.85 -24.89 -9.51
C PRO A 506 3.20 -23.67 -10.17
N TYR A 507 2.06 -23.21 -9.64
CA TYR A 507 1.39 -22.01 -10.16
C TYR A 507 2.22 -20.76 -9.92
N ASN A 508 2.00 -19.73 -10.73
CA ASN A 508 2.59 -18.41 -10.54
C ASN A 508 1.60 -17.46 -9.89
N VAL A 509 2.13 -16.57 -9.07
CA VAL A 509 1.43 -15.42 -8.49
C VAL A 509 1.85 -14.19 -9.28
N TYR A 510 0.87 -13.40 -9.68
CA TYR A 510 0.99 -12.13 -10.37
C TYR A 510 0.54 -11.05 -9.40
N GLY A 511 1.14 -9.88 -9.45
CA GLY A 511 0.60 -8.75 -8.73
C GLY A 511 1.09 -7.42 -9.28
N GLY A 512 0.22 -6.41 -9.17
CA GLY A 512 0.56 -5.03 -9.45
C GLY A 512 1.07 -4.34 -8.19
N LEU A 513 2.19 -3.63 -8.30
CA LEU A 513 2.87 -2.98 -7.18
C LEU A 513 2.98 -1.48 -7.39
N GLN A 514 3.03 -0.76 -6.27
CA GLN A 514 3.38 0.66 -6.30
C GLN A 514 4.83 0.86 -6.77
N ASP A 515 5.02 1.83 -7.67
CA ASP A 515 6.29 2.33 -8.22
C ASP A 515 7.12 1.30 -9.02
N ASN A 516 6.75 0.02 -8.99
CA ASN A 516 7.59 -1.09 -9.47
C ASN A 516 6.84 -2.08 -10.39
N GLY A 517 5.78 -1.60 -11.03
CA GLY A 517 5.11 -2.30 -12.10
C GLY A 517 4.38 -3.56 -11.68
N THR A 518 4.21 -4.48 -12.63
CA THR A 518 3.62 -5.80 -12.40
C THR A 518 4.71 -6.84 -12.34
N LEU A 519 4.72 -7.67 -11.29
CA LEU A 519 5.69 -8.76 -11.11
C LEU A 519 5.00 -10.13 -11.14
N ILE A 520 5.76 -11.15 -11.55
CA ILE A 520 5.36 -12.56 -11.55
C ILE A 520 6.39 -13.41 -10.78
N GLY A 521 5.92 -14.33 -9.95
CA GLY A 521 6.80 -15.29 -9.25
C GLY A 521 6.12 -16.60 -8.93
N SER A 522 6.90 -17.67 -8.78
CA SER A 522 6.37 -18.98 -8.45
C SER A 522 5.77 -19.01 -7.05
N SER A 523 4.66 -19.72 -6.86
CA SER A 523 4.10 -20.00 -5.55
C SER A 523 5.07 -20.75 -4.62
N LYS A 524 6.12 -21.40 -5.14
CA LYS A 524 7.16 -22.07 -4.33
C LYS A 524 8.39 -21.21 -4.06
N SER A 525 8.34 -19.92 -4.40
CA SER A 525 9.44 -18.99 -4.12
C SER A 525 9.73 -18.90 -2.62
N VAL A 526 11.02 -18.73 -2.32
CA VAL A 526 11.53 -18.47 -0.98
C VAL A 526 12.45 -17.25 -1.06
N PRO A 527 12.10 -16.14 -0.39
CA PRO A 527 12.92 -14.93 -0.34
C PRO A 527 14.40 -15.22 -0.11
N ASN A 528 15.27 -14.59 -0.90
CA ASN A 528 16.74 -14.71 -0.82
C ASN A 528 17.31 -16.12 -1.05
N ARG A 529 16.52 -17.10 -1.55
CA ARG A 529 16.98 -18.47 -1.79
C ARG A 529 16.64 -19.01 -3.17
N THR A 530 15.49 -18.63 -3.72
CA THR A 530 15.07 -19.02 -5.07
C THR A 530 15.34 -17.90 -6.07
N LYS A 531 15.08 -18.17 -7.36
CA LYS A 531 15.09 -17.13 -8.40
C LYS A 531 14.20 -15.96 -7.99
N HIS A 532 14.64 -14.74 -8.30
CA HIS A 532 13.85 -13.54 -8.12
C HIS A 532 12.58 -13.56 -8.97
N TRP A 533 11.59 -12.81 -8.51
CA TRP A 533 10.40 -12.51 -9.31
C TRP A 533 10.80 -11.72 -10.56
N GLU A 534 10.04 -11.90 -11.64
CA GLU A 534 10.31 -11.29 -12.93
C GLU A 534 9.36 -10.11 -13.16
N GLN A 535 9.86 -9.06 -13.81
CA GLN A 535 9.03 -7.95 -14.23
C GLN A 535 8.22 -8.31 -15.48
N LEU A 536 6.92 -8.08 -15.41
CA LEU A 536 5.97 -8.31 -16.50
C LEU A 536 5.61 -7.01 -17.24
N PHE A 537 5.41 -5.93 -16.48
CA PHE A 537 4.98 -4.63 -17.02
C PHE A 537 5.48 -3.48 -16.13
N GLY A 538 5.61 -2.26 -16.67
CA GLY A 538 6.09 -1.08 -15.95
C GLY A 538 4.98 -0.19 -15.35
N GLY A 539 5.36 1.00 -14.87
CA GLY A 539 4.46 1.96 -14.19
C GLY A 539 4.16 1.54 -12.75
N ASP A 540 3.09 2.07 -12.14
CA ASP A 540 2.50 1.40 -10.97
C ASP A 540 1.65 0.24 -11.49
N GLY A 541 1.93 -0.99 -11.07
CA GLY A 541 1.11 -2.12 -11.46
C GLY A 541 -0.28 -2.06 -10.83
N MET A 542 -1.32 -2.12 -11.66
CA MET A 542 -2.73 -2.13 -11.21
C MET A 542 -3.30 -3.55 -11.18
N PHE A 543 -4.61 -3.74 -11.42
CA PHE A 543 -5.20 -5.07 -11.58
C PHE A 543 -4.46 -5.88 -12.64
N VAL A 544 -4.22 -7.15 -12.35
CA VAL A 544 -3.61 -8.12 -13.26
C VAL A 544 -4.51 -9.33 -13.41
N SER A 545 -4.71 -9.78 -14.65
CA SER A 545 -5.52 -10.96 -14.98
C SER A 545 -4.80 -11.84 -16.01
N PRO A 546 -4.12 -12.92 -15.59
CA PRO A 546 -3.56 -13.90 -16.53
C PRO A 546 -4.68 -14.71 -17.20
N ASP A 547 -4.53 -15.05 -18.48
CA ASP A 547 -5.46 -15.97 -19.14
C ASP A 547 -5.26 -17.39 -18.56
N PRO A 548 -6.29 -18.04 -17.99
CA PRO A 548 -6.15 -19.33 -17.32
C PRO A 548 -5.79 -20.47 -18.29
N ARG A 549 -5.93 -20.25 -19.60
CA ARG A 549 -5.63 -21.24 -20.66
C ARG A 549 -4.22 -21.06 -21.21
N ASN A 550 -3.61 -19.89 -21.05
CA ASN A 550 -2.31 -19.55 -21.62
C ASN A 550 -1.56 -18.50 -20.77
N LYS A 551 -0.55 -18.94 -20.02
CA LYS A 551 0.30 -18.11 -19.16
C LYS A 551 1.04 -16.96 -19.88
N ASP A 552 1.15 -17.02 -21.21
CA ASP A 552 1.85 -15.99 -21.98
C ASP A 552 0.93 -14.81 -22.33
N ILE A 553 -0.38 -14.93 -22.11
CA ILE A 553 -1.36 -13.86 -22.29
C ILE A 553 -1.76 -13.31 -20.92
N VAL A 554 -1.47 -12.04 -20.67
CA VAL A 554 -1.83 -11.37 -19.40
C VAL A 554 -2.40 -9.99 -19.67
N TYR A 555 -3.50 -9.65 -18.99
CA TYR A 555 -4.06 -8.31 -19.00
C TYR A 555 -3.55 -7.56 -17.77
N THR A 556 -2.86 -6.46 -17.98
CA THR A 556 -2.34 -5.62 -16.89
C THR A 556 -2.19 -4.18 -17.37
N GLY A 557 -1.91 -3.26 -16.47
CA GLY A 557 -1.80 -1.85 -16.78
C GLY A 557 -1.24 -1.04 -15.64
N PHE A 558 -1.26 0.27 -15.86
CA PHE A 558 -0.92 1.27 -14.85
C PHE A 558 -2.09 2.22 -14.60
N GLN A 559 -1.87 3.27 -13.79
CA GLN A 559 -2.88 4.14 -13.23
C GLN A 559 -3.91 4.64 -14.26
N PHE A 560 -5.12 4.93 -13.77
CA PHE A 560 -6.14 5.68 -14.53
C PHE A 560 -6.54 5.01 -15.86
N GLY A 561 -6.70 3.69 -15.83
CA GLY A 561 -7.29 2.93 -16.93
C GLY A 561 -6.36 2.61 -18.09
N ASN A 562 -5.04 2.81 -17.96
CA ASN A 562 -4.07 2.49 -19.02
C ASN A 562 -3.73 1.00 -19.03
N TYR A 563 -4.54 0.21 -19.75
CA TYR A 563 -4.49 -1.25 -19.78
C TYR A 563 -4.02 -1.82 -21.10
N TYR A 564 -3.31 -2.94 -21.01
CA TYR A 564 -2.72 -3.66 -22.11
C TYR A 564 -2.97 -5.17 -21.97
N ARG A 565 -3.19 -5.83 -23.10
CA ARG A 565 -3.05 -7.27 -23.27
C ARG A 565 -1.60 -7.54 -23.70
N VAL A 566 -0.85 -8.17 -22.81
CA VAL A 566 0.55 -8.58 -23.02
C VAL A 566 0.57 -9.98 -23.62
N ASP A 567 1.22 -10.15 -24.76
CA ASP A 567 1.58 -11.46 -25.33
C ASP A 567 3.10 -11.67 -25.21
N ARG A 568 3.49 -12.38 -24.15
CA ARG A 568 4.90 -12.63 -23.80
C ARG A 568 5.61 -13.50 -24.84
N SER A 569 4.87 -14.32 -25.60
CA SER A 569 5.46 -15.18 -26.63
C SER A 569 5.91 -14.38 -27.86
N LYS A 570 5.32 -13.20 -28.08
CA LYS A 570 5.61 -12.31 -29.21
C LYS A 570 6.29 -11.00 -28.79
N ASN A 571 6.45 -10.76 -27.49
CA ASN A 571 6.87 -9.48 -26.95
C ASN A 571 5.97 -8.33 -27.43
N ASP A 572 4.65 -8.57 -27.46
CA ASP A 572 3.64 -7.62 -27.94
C ASP A 572 2.80 -7.05 -26.79
N PHE A 573 2.42 -5.78 -26.93
CA PHE A 573 1.64 -5.02 -25.95
C PHE A 573 0.48 -4.33 -26.67
N THR A 574 -0.68 -4.97 -26.71
CA THR A 574 -1.88 -4.39 -27.33
C THR A 574 -2.62 -3.54 -26.29
N LYS A 575 -2.84 -2.24 -26.52
CA LYS A 575 -3.67 -1.40 -25.64
C LYS A 575 -5.13 -1.87 -25.68
N VAL A 576 -5.75 -2.06 -24.52
CA VAL A 576 -7.13 -2.54 -24.37
C VAL A 576 -7.99 -1.60 -23.51
N THR A 577 -7.62 -0.33 -23.39
CA THR A 577 -8.44 0.69 -22.73
C THR A 577 -9.62 1.11 -23.63
N PRO A 578 -10.87 1.08 -23.15
CA PRO A 578 -12.00 1.60 -23.91
C PRO A 578 -11.86 3.11 -24.14
N GLN A 579 -12.36 3.60 -25.27
CA GLN A 579 -12.33 5.01 -25.63
C GLN A 579 -13.76 5.53 -25.85
N HIS A 580 -13.99 6.79 -25.47
CA HIS A 580 -15.23 7.50 -25.78
C HIS A 580 -15.26 7.94 -27.24
N ASP A 581 -16.42 8.36 -27.75
CA ASP A 581 -16.53 8.98 -29.07
C ASP A 581 -16.30 10.49 -29.02
N ILE A 582 -15.89 11.11 -30.14
CA ILE A 582 -15.78 12.57 -30.23
C ILE A 582 -17.15 13.19 -29.91
N GLY A 583 -17.16 14.15 -28.99
CA GLY A 583 -18.37 14.81 -28.48
C GLY A 583 -19.01 14.13 -27.27
N GLU A 584 -18.50 12.98 -26.82
CA GLU A 584 -18.87 12.38 -25.54
C GLU A 584 -17.95 12.85 -24.41
N PRO A 585 -18.41 12.85 -23.14
CA PRO A 585 -17.54 13.11 -22.01
C PRO A 585 -16.39 12.11 -21.90
N VAL A 586 -15.23 12.60 -21.50
CA VAL A 586 -14.04 11.78 -21.23
C VAL A 586 -14.35 10.74 -20.16
N LEU A 587 -13.83 9.53 -20.37
CA LEU A 587 -13.98 8.44 -19.41
C LEU A 587 -13.17 8.72 -18.14
N ARG A 588 -13.80 8.50 -16.98
CA ARG A 588 -13.16 8.64 -15.68
C ARG A 588 -12.77 7.26 -15.17
N PHE A 589 -11.50 7.07 -14.89
CA PHE A 589 -10.94 5.81 -14.44
C PHE A 589 -10.38 5.94 -13.04
N ASN A 590 -10.59 4.90 -12.22
CA ASN A 590 -10.03 4.87 -10.87
C ASN A 590 -8.49 4.79 -10.92
N TRP A 591 -7.81 5.22 -9.85
CA TRP A 591 -6.38 4.96 -9.68
C TRP A 591 -6.07 3.47 -9.87
N ARG A 592 -6.79 2.59 -9.16
CA ARG A 592 -6.78 1.13 -9.35
C ARG A 592 -8.00 0.71 -10.15
N THR A 593 -7.96 0.95 -11.46
CA THR A 593 -9.09 0.60 -12.35
C THR A 593 -9.32 -0.91 -12.37
N PRO A 594 -10.51 -1.42 -12.01
CA PRO A 594 -10.78 -2.84 -12.04
C PRO A 594 -10.89 -3.34 -13.49
N LEU A 595 -10.13 -4.40 -13.81
CA LEU A 595 -10.23 -5.18 -15.04
C LEU A 595 -10.24 -6.66 -14.67
N ILE A 596 -11.28 -7.39 -15.10
CA ILE A 596 -11.44 -8.82 -14.85
C ILE A 596 -11.74 -9.58 -16.15
N LEU A 597 -11.34 -10.86 -16.19
CA LEU A 597 -11.78 -11.80 -17.22
C LEU A 597 -13.05 -12.50 -16.75
N SER A 598 -13.95 -12.81 -17.68
CA SER A 598 -15.15 -13.56 -17.35
C SER A 598 -14.80 -14.97 -16.90
N SER A 599 -15.46 -15.41 -15.83
CA SER A 599 -15.36 -16.79 -15.31
C SER A 599 -16.00 -17.81 -16.26
N HIS A 600 -16.93 -17.36 -17.13
CA HIS A 600 -17.65 -18.20 -18.09
C HIS A 600 -16.88 -18.36 -19.41
N ASN A 601 -16.15 -17.33 -19.84
CA ASN A 601 -15.30 -17.38 -21.03
C ASN A 601 -14.17 -16.32 -20.94
N PRO A 602 -12.89 -16.72 -20.85
CA PRO A 602 -11.77 -15.78 -20.74
C PRO A 602 -11.53 -14.87 -21.96
N ASP A 603 -12.24 -15.07 -23.08
CA ASP A 603 -12.25 -14.11 -24.19
C ASP A 603 -13.09 -12.85 -23.89
N ILE A 604 -13.95 -12.92 -22.88
CA ILE A 604 -14.77 -11.79 -22.41
C ILE A 604 -14.00 -11.04 -21.32
N VAL A 605 -13.86 -9.73 -21.52
CA VAL A 605 -13.13 -8.83 -20.61
C VAL A 605 -14.06 -7.74 -20.13
N TYR A 606 -14.05 -7.43 -18.83
CA TYR A 606 -14.76 -6.29 -18.25
C TYR A 606 -13.77 -5.28 -17.69
N ILE A 607 -14.06 -3.98 -17.86
CA ILE A 607 -13.29 -2.88 -17.26
C ILE A 607 -14.23 -1.78 -16.74
N GLY A 608 -13.89 -1.20 -15.59
CA GLY A 608 -14.67 -0.15 -14.92
C GLY A 608 -14.12 1.25 -15.15
N ALA A 609 -14.91 2.11 -15.80
CA ALA A 609 -14.73 3.57 -15.79
C ALA A 609 -15.78 4.18 -14.84
N GLN A 610 -16.45 5.27 -15.22
CA GLN A 610 -17.75 5.64 -14.64
C GLN A 610 -18.89 4.71 -15.14
N ARG A 611 -18.62 3.93 -16.20
CA ARG A 611 -19.49 2.91 -16.79
C ARG A 611 -18.76 1.56 -16.83
N VAL A 612 -19.52 0.47 -16.91
CA VAL A 612 -18.99 -0.87 -17.18
C VAL A 612 -18.87 -1.06 -18.68
N TYR A 613 -17.66 -1.40 -19.11
CA TYR A 613 -17.38 -1.79 -20.49
C TYR A 613 -17.13 -3.29 -20.57
N ARG A 614 -17.64 -3.92 -21.62
CA ARG A 614 -17.45 -5.33 -21.95
C ARG A 614 -16.87 -5.47 -23.34
N SER A 615 -15.83 -6.28 -23.46
CA SER A 615 -15.33 -6.84 -24.70
C SER A 615 -15.75 -8.30 -24.80
N LEU A 616 -16.13 -8.77 -25.98
CA LEU A 616 -16.36 -10.20 -26.26
C LEU A 616 -15.18 -10.86 -27.01
N ASN A 617 -14.16 -10.08 -27.35
CA ASN A 617 -13.03 -10.46 -28.19
C ASN A 617 -11.71 -9.95 -27.60
N ARG A 618 -11.42 -10.32 -26.35
CA ARG A 618 -10.09 -10.18 -25.73
C ARG A 618 -9.57 -8.74 -25.64
N GLY A 619 -10.47 -7.76 -25.57
CA GLY A 619 -10.17 -6.33 -25.43
C GLY A 619 -10.02 -5.58 -26.76
N ASP A 620 -10.27 -6.24 -27.90
CA ASP A 620 -10.14 -5.63 -29.22
C ASP A 620 -11.27 -4.61 -29.50
N ASP A 621 -12.52 -4.94 -29.11
CA ASP A 621 -13.68 -4.05 -29.22
C ASP A 621 -14.43 -3.92 -27.89
N TRP A 622 -14.98 -2.73 -27.63
CA TRP A 622 -15.67 -2.44 -26.36
C TRP A 622 -17.11 -1.97 -26.57
N GLN A 623 -18.00 -2.47 -25.70
CA GLN A 623 -19.37 -2.02 -25.56
C GLN A 623 -19.59 -1.51 -24.13
N ALA A 624 -20.10 -0.28 -23.97
CA ALA A 624 -20.66 0.15 -22.70
C ALA A 624 -21.94 -0.66 -22.42
N ILE A 625 -21.96 -1.44 -21.34
CA ILE A 625 -23.12 -2.25 -20.95
C ILE A 625 -23.91 -1.62 -19.80
N SER A 626 -23.52 -0.42 -19.36
CA SER A 626 -24.19 0.36 -18.31
C SER A 626 -24.27 1.84 -18.67
N PRO A 627 -25.18 2.61 -18.04
CA PRO A 627 -25.06 4.06 -17.95
C PRO A 627 -23.89 4.45 -17.01
N ASP A 628 -23.73 5.75 -16.70
CA ASP A 628 -22.90 6.17 -15.57
C ASP A 628 -23.52 5.62 -14.27
N LEU A 629 -22.77 4.82 -13.53
CA LEU A 629 -23.21 4.16 -12.29
C LEU A 629 -22.74 4.92 -11.04
N THR A 630 -22.12 6.08 -11.23
CA THR A 630 -21.57 6.90 -10.16
C THR A 630 -22.56 8.02 -9.80
N LYS A 631 -22.25 8.81 -8.77
CA LYS A 631 -22.99 10.03 -8.42
C LYS A 631 -22.56 11.24 -9.25
N ASP A 632 -21.59 11.07 -10.15
CA ASP A 632 -21.03 12.12 -11.01
C ASP A 632 -20.67 13.39 -10.22
N LYS A 633 -19.98 13.21 -9.08
CA LYS A 633 -19.56 14.32 -8.24
C LYS A 633 -18.50 15.17 -8.96
N PRO A 634 -18.42 16.49 -8.66
CA PRO A 634 -17.44 17.37 -9.28
C PRO A 634 -16.01 16.85 -9.16
N GLN A 635 -15.29 16.86 -10.26
CA GLN A 635 -13.87 16.54 -10.31
C GLN A 635 -13.05 17.76 -9.89
N ASN A 636 -11.94 17.55 -9.20
CA ASN A 636 -10.89 18.56 -9.04
C ASN A 636 -9.58 17.98 -9.60
N ASN A 637 -8.44 18.22 -8.96
CA ASN A 637 -7.14 17.73 -9.42
C ASN A 637 -6.89 16.23 -9.15
N VAL A 638 -7.90 15.45 -8.73
CA VAL A 638 -7.83 14.00 -8.58
C VAL A 638 -9.08 13.34 -9.17
N PRO A 639 -8.95 12.34 -10.07
CA PRO A 639 -10.09 11.58 -10.57
C PRO A 639 -10.90 10.90 -9.47
N PHE A 640 -12.24 11.03 -9.54
CA PHE A 640 -13.22 10.51 -8.59
C PHE A 640 -14.56 10.22 -9.29
N SER A 641 -15.56 9.64 -8.60
CA SER A 641 -16.80 9.15 -9.21
C SER A 641 -16.48 8.19 -10.35
N THR A 642 -15.86 7.08 -9.96
CA THR A 642 -15.40 5.97 -10.80
C THR A 642 -15.74 4.63 -10.16
N ILE A 643 -15.89 3.59 -10.98
CA ILE A 643 -16.04 2.21 -10.53
C ILE A 643 -14.72 1.75 -9.91
N SER A 644 -14.78 1.31 -8.65
CA SER A 644 -13.65 0.87 -7.85
C SER A 644 -13.57 -0.67 -7.73
N ALA A 645 -14.68 -1.38 -7.93
CA ALA A 645 -14.74 -2.84 -7.84
C ALA A 645 -15.76 -3.43 -8.81
N ILE A 646 -15.45 -4.60 -9.39
CA ILE A 646 -16.32 -5.37 -10.29
C ILE A 646 -16.25 -6.84 -9.91
N SER A 647 -17.39 -7.52 -9.85
CA SER A 647 -17.47 -8.97 -9.68
C SER A 647 -18.55 -9.56 -10.59
N GLU A 648 -18.15 -10.53 -11.43
CA GLU A 648 -19.08 -11.37 -12.18
C GLU A 648 -19.35 -12.65 -11.38
N SER A 649 -20.62 -13.03 -11.24
CA SER A 649 -20.97 -14.30 -10.59
C SER A 649 -20.50 -15.49 -11.43
N PRO A 650 -19.80 -16.46 -10.83
CA PRO A 650 -19.44 -17.69 -11.52
C PRO A 650 -20.65 -18.62 -11.76
N LEU A 651 -21.79 -18.35 -11.12
CA LEU A 651 -23.00 -19.16 -11.23
C LEU A 651 -23.89 -18.75 -12.41
N ARG A 652 -23.81 -17.48 -12.84
CA ARG A 652 -24.66 -16.96 -13.91
C ARG A 652 -23.95 -15.89 -14.73
N PHE A 653 -23.77 -16.17 -16.01
CA PHE A 653 -23.28 -15.19 -16.97
C PHE A 653 -24.22 -13.96 -17.02
N GLY A 654 -23.63 -12.76 -16.98
CA GLY A 654 -24.36 -11.50 -16.97
C GLY A 654 -24.92 -11.08 -15.61
N LEU A 655 -24.76 -11.89 -14.55
CA LEU A 655 -24.93 -11.42 -13.17
C LEU A 655 -23.65 -10.72 -12.72
N ILE A 656 -23.68 -9.39 -12.68
CA ILE A 656 -22.52 -8.54 -12.40
C ILE A 656 -22.87 -7.55 -11.31
N TYR A 657 -21.98 -7.42 -10.33
CA TYR A 657 -22.03 -6.42 -9.27
C TYR A 657 -20.88 -5.43 -9.43
N VAL A 658 -21.14 -4.15 -9.14
CA VAL A 658 -20.10 -3.12 -9.13
C VAL A 658 -20.22 -2.20 -7.92
N GLY A 659 -19.08 -1.71 -7.47
CA GLY A 659 -18.95 -0.68 -6.44
C GLY A 659 -18.23 0.56 -6.97
N THR A 660 -18.55 1.74 -6.43
CA THR A 660 -17.91 3.01 -6.81
C THR A 660 -17.18 3.68 -5.65
N ASP A 661 -16.20 4.51 -5.98
CA ASP A 661 -15.45 5.32 -5.01
C ASP A 661 -16.28 6.40 -4.31
N ASP A 662 -17.45 6.76 -4.86
CA ASP A 662 -18.42 7.67 -4.27
C ASP A 662 -19.60 6.98 -3.55
N GLY A 663 -19.54 5.66 -3.43
CA GLY A 663 -20.38 4.87 -2.53
C GLY A 663 -21.69 4.35 -3.11
N ASN A 664 -21.76 4.13 -4.42
CA ASN A 664 -22.82 3.37 -5.05
C ASN A 664 -22.44 1.88 -5.15
N VAL A 665 -23.43 1.01 -4.96
CA VAL A 665 -23.36 -0.42 -5.32
C VAL A 665 -24.49 -0.70 -6.30
N HIS A 666 -24.18 -1.37 -7.41
CA HIS A 666 -25.14 -1.74 -8.43
C HIS A 666 -25.08 -3.22 -8.78
N VAL A 667 -26.19 -3.76 -9.28
CA VAL A 667 -26.29 -5.11 -9.84
C VAL A 667 -27.01 -5.08 -11.19
N THR A 668 -26.57 -5.92 -12.13
CA THR A 668 -27.34 -6.34 -13.31
C THR A 668 -27.43 -7.85 -13.34
N ARG A 669 -28.47 -8.38 -14.00
CA ARG A 669 -28.69 -9.82 -14.22
C ARG A 669 -28.73 -10.19 -15.71
N GLY A 670 -28.24 -9.29 -16.56
CA GLY A 670 -28.21 -9.41 -18.02
C GLY A 670 -29.03 -8.35 -18.76
N ASP A 671 -29.91 -7.63 -18.05
CA ASP A 671 -30.81 -6.63 -18.61
C ASP A 671 -30.43 -5.22 -18.10
N GLU A 672 -31.16 -4.72 -17.10
CA GLU A 672 -31.00 -3.38 -16.53
C GLU A 672 -30.11 -3.38 -15.28
N TRP A 673 -29.50 -2.22 -14.99
CA TRP A 673 -28.73 -1.98 -13.77
C TRP A 673 -29.63 -1.42 -12.67
N ALA A 674 -29.62 -2.05 -11.50
CA ALA A 674 -30.31 -1.59 -10.30
C ALA A 674 -29.32 -1.04 -9.28
N LEU A 675 -29.62 0.13 -8.70
CA LEU A 675 -28.91 0.67 -7.53
C LEU A 675 -29.36 -0.08 -6.27
N ILE A 676 -28.40 -0.63 -5.52
CA ILE A 676 -28.64 -1.49 -4.35
C ILE A 676 -27.91 -0.99 -3.08
N THR A 677 -27.61 0.31 -3.03
CA THR A 677 -26.90 0.95 -1.90
C THR A 677 -27.75 1.12 -0.64
N GLU A 678 -29.08 1.01 -0.74
CA GLU A 678 -29.97 1.27 0.39
C GLU A 678 -29.68 0.33 1.58
N GLY A 679 -29.42 0.90 2.76
CA GLY A 679 -29.03 0.16 3.97
C GLY A 679 -27.52 0.08 4.22
N LEU A 680 -26.68 0.52 3.27
CA LEU A 680 -25.24 0.67 3.46
C LEU A 680 -24.86 2.09 3.95
N PRO A 681 -23.67 2.25 4.57
CA PRO A 681 -23.09 3.55 4.88
C PRO A 681 -23.03 4.44 3.62
N ARG A 682 -23.57 5.66 3.73
CA ARG A 682 -23.61 6.59 2.60
C ARG A 682 -22.25 7.22 2.33
N ASP A 683 -21.95 7.44 1.06
CA ASP A 683 -20.78 8.17 0.58
C ASP A 683 -19.43 7.58 1.04
N LYS A 684 -19.41 6.28 1.37
CA LYS A 684 -18.18 5.55 1.68
C LYS A 684 -17.62 4.90 0.42
N TRP A 685 -16.31 4.86 0.30
CA TRP A 685 -15.63 4.20 -0.81
C TRP A 685 -15.94 2.71 -0.78
N VAL A 686 -16.50 2.14 -1.86
CA VAL A 686 -16.69 0.68 -1.95
C VAL A 686 -15.35 0.04 -2.26
N SER A 687 -14.80 -0.70 -1.30
CA SER A 687 -13.47 -1.29 -1.40
C SER A 687 -13.48 -2.65 -2.10
N SER A 688 -14.53 -3.46 -1.91
CA SER A 688 -14.73 -4.72 -2.63
C SER A 688 -16.21 -5.06 -2.79
N VAL A 689 -16.53 -5.74 -3.89
CA VAL A 689 -17.81 -6.42 -4.15
C VAL A 689 -17.50 -7.84 -4.58
N PHE A 690 -18.19 -8.83 -4.02
CA PHE A 690 -17.89 -10.24 -4.31
C PHE A 690 -19.18 -11.05 -4.42
N ALA A 691 -19.51 -11.50 -5.64
CA ALA A 691 -20.62 -12.41 -5.90
C ALA A 691 -20.30 -13.81 -5.36
N SER A 692 -21.23 -14.42 -4.64
CA SER A 692 -21.01 -15.75 -4.07
C SER A 692 -20.80 -16.81 -5.16
N PRO A 693 -19.80 -17.71 -5.00
CA PRO A 693 -19.68 -18.90 -5.84
C PRO A 693 -20.63 -20.03 -5.44
N HIS A 694 -21.42 -19.87 -4.37
CA HIS A 694 -22.30 -20.92 -3.83
C HIS A 694 -23.78 -20.62 -4.02
N GLU A 695 -24.18 -19.35 -3.92
CA GLU A 695 -25.59 -18.95 -3.99
C GLU A 695 -25.79 -17.73 -4.92
N GLU A 696 -26.60 -17.86 -5.98
CA GLU A 696 -26.75 -16.82 -7.03
C GLU A 696 -27.21 -15.46 -6.47
N ALA A 697 -28.06 -15.47 -5.45
CA ALA A 697 -28.61 -14.25 -4.84
C ALA A 697 -27.68 -13.61 -3.79
N GLU A 698 -26.58 -14.28 -3.43
CA GLU A 698 -25.68 -13.85 -2.36
C GLU A 698 -24.54 -12.98 -2.88
N VAL A 699 -24.32 -11.84 -2.22
CA VAL A 699 -23.25 -10.90 -2.52
C VAL A 699 -22.70 -10.29 -1.24
N TYR A 700 -21.38 -10.12 -1.23
CA TYR A 700 -20.61 -9.52 -0.15
C TYR A 700 -20.07 -8.16 -0.58
N VAL A 701 -20.07 -7.19 0.34
CA VAL A 701 -19.54 -5.85 0.08
C VAL A 701 -18.75 -5.36 1.28
N SER A 702 -17.61 -4.73 1.02
CA SER A 702 -16.88 -3.92 1.99
C SER A 702 -16.81 -2.46 1.54
N LEU A 703 -16.81 -1.56 2.52
CA LEU A 703 -16.63 -0.13 2.31
C LEU A 703 -15.56 0.40 3.27
N ASN A 704 -15.04 1.59 3.01
CA ASN A 704 -14.22 2.29 4.00
C ASN A 704 -14.37 3.81 3.98
N GLY A 705 -14.05 4.42 5.12
CA GLY A 705 -14.00 5.87 5.34
C GLY A 705 -12.57 6.40 5.51
N TYR A 706 -11.58 5.67 4.98
CA TYR A 706 -10.16 6.01 5.11
C TYR A 706 -9.84 7.43 4.62
N ARG A 707 -10.52 7.88 3.55
CA ARG A 707 -10.35 9.22 2.95
C ARG A 707 -11.13 10.32 3.66
N GLU A 708 -11.64 10.00 4.84
CA GLU A 708 -12.34 10.88 5.77
C GLU A 708 -11.79 10.72 7.21
N ASP A 709 -10.64 10.06 7.37
CA ASP A 709 -10.04 9.68 8.66
C ASP A 709 -11.02 8.91 9.58
N GLU A 710 -11.89 8.08 8.98
CA GLU A 710 -12.86 7.26 9.68
C GLU A 710 -12.49 5.77 9.59
N PHE A 711 -12.03 5.21 10.70
CA PHE A 711 -11.51 3.84 10.80
C PHE A 711 -12.57 2.80 11.16
N LYS A 712 -13.84 3.06 10.84
CA LYS A 712 -14.93 2.12 11.13
C LYS A 712 -14.91 0.91 10.20
N THR A 713 -15.24 -0.26 10.75
CA THR A 713 -15.28 -1.53 10.01
C THR A 713 -16.62 -1.73 9.30
N TYR A 714 -16.59 -1.73 7.97
CA TYR A 714 -17.76 -1.91 7.13
C TYR A 714 -17.65 -3.16 6.24
N VAL A 715 -18.27 -4.24 6.70
CA VAL A 715 -18.44 -5.49 5.96
C VAL A 715 -19.90 -5.92 6.01
N PHE A 716 -20.46 -6.25 4.85
CA PHE A 716 -21.87 -6.57 4.69
C PHE A 716 -22.08 -7.74 3.75
N MET A 717 -23.23 -8.39 3.90
CA MET A 717 -23.73 -9.37 2.94
C MET A 717 -25.22 -9.21 2.70
N SER A 718 -25.64 -9.52 1.49
CA SER A 718 -27.03 -9.67 1.08
C SER A 718 -27.24 -11.06 0.49
N ASP A 719 -28.39 -11.67 0.76
CA ASP A 719 -28.83 -12.96 0.20
C ASP A 719 -30.01 -12.79 -0.78
N ASN A 720 -30.28 -11.56 -1.23
CA ASN A 720 -31.41 -11.22 -2.07
C ASN A 720 -31.07 -10.20 -3.16
N TYR A 721 -29.88 -10.34 -3.76
CA TYR A 721 -29.36 -9.47 -4.82
C TYR A 721 -29.17 -8.01 -4.38
N GLY A 722 -28.81 -7.78 -3.12
CA GLY A 722 -28.52 -6.45 -2.58
C GLY A 722 -29.74 -5.63 -2.15
N LYS A 723 -30.95 -6.22 -2.10
CA LYS A 723 -32.15 -5.48 -1.66
C LYS A 723 -32.10 -5.13 -0.17
N THR A 724 -31.49 -6.00 0.63
CA THR A 724 -31.24 -5.75 2.06
C THR A 724 -29.85 -6.22 2.45
N TRP A 725 -29.23 -5.52 3.39
CA TRP A 725 -27.87 -5.80 3.86
C TRP A 725 -27.86 -6.17 5.33
N ARG A 726 -27.07 -7.20 5.67
CA ARG A 726 -26.71 -7.55 7.06
C ARG A 726 -25.23 -7.23 7.28
N SER A 727 -24.89 -6.66 8.44
CA SER A 727 -23.48 -6.46 8.80
C SER A 727 -22.83 -7.79 9.16
N LEU A 728 -21.58 -7.98 8.73
CA LEU A 728 -20.70 -9.09 9.09
C LEU A 728 -19.59 -8.64 10.07
N LYS A 729 -19.73 -7.48 10.72
CA LYS A 729 -18.68 -6.90 11.55
C LYS A 729 -18.27 -7.82 12.71
N GLY A 730 -19.22 -8.49 13.35
CA GLY A 730 -18.96 -9.44 14.44
C GLY A 730 -18.00 -8.90 15.51
N ASN A 731 -16.93 -9.64 15.78
CA ASN A 731 -15.83 -9.27 16.69
C ASN A 731 -14.64 -8.60 15.99
N LEU A 732 -14.73 -8.22 14.70
CA LEU A 732 -13.67 -7.43 14.07
C LEU A 732 -13.47 -6.13 14.86
N PRO A 733 -12.22 -5.75 15.15
CA PRO A 733 -11.91 -4.42 15.68
C PRO A 733 -12.30 -3.35 14.66
N GLU A 734 -12.41 -2.10 15.10
CA GLU A 734 -12.57 -0.97 14.18
C GLU A 734 -11.28 -0.77 13.38
N VAL A 735 -11.35 -1.00 12.08
CA VAL A 735 -10.25 -0.89 11.13
C VAL A 735 -10.80 -0.73 9.71
N VAL A 736 -10.07 -0.02 8.86
CA VAL A 736 -10.35 0.08 7.43
C VAL A 736 -10.28 -1.30 6.77
N VAL A 737 -11.31 -1.62 5.99
CA VAL A 737 -11.40 -2.87 5.22
C VAL A 737 -11.06 -2.60 3.76
N ASN A 738 -10.13 -3.40 3.24
CA ASN A 738 -9.63 -3.28 1.86
C ASN A 738 -10.23 -4.34 0.94
N ASP A 739 -10.48 -5.55 1.44
CA ASP A 739 -11.04 -6.64 0.63
C ASP A 739 -11.82 -7.67 1.47
N LEU A 740 -12.74 -8.39 0.83
CA LEU A 740 -13.61 -9.42 1.40
C LEU A 740 -13.94 -10.46 0.34
N LEU A 741 -13.61 -11.73 0.60
CA LEU A 741 -13.96 -12.85 -0.29
C LEU A 741 -14.55 -14.05 0.46
N GLN A 742 -15.39 -14.81 -0.24
CA GLN A 742 -15.89 -16.11 0.20
C GLN A 742 -15.07 -17.23 -0.44
N ASP A 743 -14.71 -18.24 0.35
CA ASP A 743 -13.95 -19.39 -0.13
C ASP A 743 -14.73 -20.14 -1.24
N PRO A 744 -14.07 -20.56 -2.33
CA PRO A 744 -14.75 -21.21 -3.46
C PRO A 744 -15.21 -22.65 -3.17
N VAL A 745 -14.78 -23.28 -2.08
CA VAL A 745 -15.09 -24.68 -1.73
C VAL A 745 -16.10 -24.77 -0.59
N ASN A 746 -16.00 -23.92 0.43
CA ASN A 746 -16.88 -23.94 1.60
C ASN A 746 -17.65 -22.60 1.77
N PRO A 747 -19.00 -22.59 1.76
CA PRO A 747 -19.80 -21.37 1.84
C PRO A 747 -19.75 -20.65 3.19
N ASP A 748 -19.31 -21.31 4.27
CA ASP A 748 -19.21 -20.72 5.61
C ASP A 748 -17.86 -20.05 5.88
N LEU A 749 -16.91 -20.17 4.95
CA LEU A 749 -15.55 -19.67 5.09
C LEU A 749 -15.38 -18.33 4.36
N LEU A 750 -15.06 -17.27 5.12
CA LEU A 750 -14.81 -15.92 4.60
C LEU A 750 -13.43 -15.43 5.00
N TYR A 751 -12.85 -14.56 4.18
CA TYR A 751 -11.59 -13.87 4.48
C TYR A 751 -11.74 -12.36 4.30
N VAL A 752 -11.07 -11.60 5.17
CA VAL A 752 -11.08 -10.13 5.14
C VAL A 752 -9.66 -9.59 5.23
N GLY A 753 -9.33 -8.68 4.32
CA GLY A 753 -8.11 -7.89 4.33
C GLY A 753 -8.37 -6.50 4.89
N THR A 754 -7.56 -6.07 5.85
CA THR A 754 -7.70 -4.75 6.52
C THR A 754 -6.39 -3.96 6.44
N ASP A 755 -6.38 -2.70 6.87
CA ASP A 755 -5.14 -1.92 7.05
C ASP A 755 -4.19 -2.53 8.10
N HIS A 756 -4.71 -3.37 8.99
CA HIS A 756 -4.01 -3.91 10.15
C HIS A 756 -4.23 -5.43 10.30
N GLY A 757 -3.90 -6.17 9.24
CA GLY A 757 -3.88 -7.64 9.22
C GLY A 757 -4.97 -8.30 8.37
N THR A 758 -4.91 -9.63 8.34
CA THR A 758 -5.83 -10.51 7.60
C THR A 758 -6.63 -11.39 8.56
N TYR A 759 -7.92 -11.56 8.29
CA TYR A 759 -8.85 -12.30 9.14
C TYR A 759 -9.57 -13.40 8.38
N VAL A 760 -9.99 -14.44 9.10
CA VAL A 760 -10.78 -15.56 8.58
C VAL A 760 -11.99 -15.81 9.48
N SER A 761 -13.15 -16.12 8.88
CA SER A 761 -14.36 -16.52 9.60
C SER A 761 -14.74 -17.94 9.20
N PHE A 762 -15.04 -18.80 10.18
CA PHE A 762 -15.47 -20.19 9.98
C PHE A 762 -16.99 -20.38 10.08
N ASN A 763 -17.74 -19.28 10.20
CA ASN A 763 -19.18 -19.25 10.47
C ASN A 763 -19.87 -18.08 9.76
N LYS A 764 -19.50 -17.89 8.48
CA LYS A 764 -20.12 -16.95 7.55
C LYS A 764 -20.15 -15.49 8.04
N GLY A 765 -19.09 -15.07 8.72
CA GLY A 765 -18.88 -13.69 9.17
C GLY A 765 -19.48 -13.37 10.55
N THR A 766 -19.93 -14.36 11.32
CA THR A 766 -20.44 -14.15 12.68
C THR A 766 -19.29 -13.82 13.65
N THR A 767 -18.20 -14.57 13.57
CA THR A 767 -16.95 -14.32 14.32
C THR A 767 -15.74 -14.48 13.41
N TRP A 768 -14.67 -13.77 13.75
CA TRP A 768 -13.45 -13.63 12.98
C TRP A 768 -12.23 -13.98 13.84
N GLU A 769 -11.28 -14.64 13.21
CA GLU A 769 -10.00 -15.09 13.73
C GLU A 769 -8.89 -14.38 12.96
N ILE A 770 -7.83 -13.93 13.64
CA ILE A 770 -6.70 -13.24 12.99
C ILE A 770 -5.62 -14.26 12.57
N LEU A 771 -5.08 -14.09 11.36
CA LEU A 771 -3.93 -14.84 10.85
C LEU A 771 -2.62 -14.23 11.35
N ASP A 772 -2.24 -14.55 12.59
CA ASP A 772 -1.13 -13.93 13.33
C ASP A 772 0.29 -14.16 12.75
N GLN A 773 0.44 -15.07 11.79
CA GLN A 773 1.71 -15.29 11.07
C GLN A 773 1.91 -14.32 9.89
N ILE A 774 0.92 -13.46 9.62
CA ILE A 774 1.04 -12.29 8.74
C ILE A 774 1.19 -11.06 9.64
N PRO A 775 2.23 -10.21 9.45
CA PRO A 775 2.41 -8.99 10.25
C PRO A 775 1.19 -8.07 10.22
N ASN A 776 1.18 -7.06 11.11
CA ASN A 776 0.13 -6.03 11.20
C ASN A 776 0.16 -5.03 10.02
N VAL A 777 0.18 -5.54 8.79
CA VAL A 777 0.31 -4.81 7.53
C VAL A 777 -1.04 -4.75 6.80
N ALA A 778 -1.21 -3.72 5.98
CA ALA A 778 -2.36 -3.62 5.11
C ALA A 778 -2.41 -4.80 4.12
N SER A 779 -3.52 -5.52 4.12
CA SER A 779 -3.84 -6.60 3.18
C SER A 779 -4.81 -6.05 2.14
N TYR A 780 -4.30 -5.77 0.93
CA TYR A 780 -5.00 -4.98 -0.08
C TYR A 780 -5.88 -5.81 -1.02
N ASP A 781 -5.52 -7.08 -1.20
CA ASP A 781 -6.22 -7.98 -2.11
C ASP A 781 -5.97 -9.43 -1.72
N LEU A 782 -6.98 -10.28 -1.91
CA LEU A 782 -7.00 -11.66 -1.48
C LEU A 782 -7.49 -12.57 -2.63
N MET A 783 -6.90 -13.76 -2.77
CA MET A 783 -7.33 -14.73 -3.78
C MET A 783 -7.14 -16.16 -3.28
N VAL A 784 -8.08 -17.06 -3.54
CA VAL A 784 -7.91 -18.50 -3.28
C VAL A 784 -7.62 -19.22 -4.59
N HIS A 785 -6.48 -19.90 -4.67
CA HIS A 785 -6.13 -20.67 -5.86
C HIS A 785 -7.09 -21.87 -6.02
N PRO A 786 -7.88 -21.96 -7.12
CA PRO A 786 -9.05 -22.84 -7.19
C PRO A 786 -8.71 -24.33 -7.23
N ARG A 787 -7.48 -24.71 -7.60
CA ARG A 787 -7.03 -26.11 -7.64
C ARG A 787 -6.24 -26.51 -6.40
N ASP A 788 -5.45 -25.59 -5.85
CA ASP A 788 -4.46 -25.92 -4.82
C ASP A 788 -4.99 -25.59 -3.42
N ASN A 789 -6.11 -24.84 -3.34
CA ASN A 789 -6.77 -24.39 -2.11
C ASN A 789 -5.76 -23.71 -1.18
N GLU A 790 -5.09 -22.72 -1.74
CA GLU A 790 -4.12 -21.86 -1.07
C GLU A 790 -4.63 -20.41 -1.16
N LEU A 791 -4.80 -19.75 -0.02
CA LEU A 791 -5.09 -18.32 0.06
C LEU A 791 -3.79 -17.55 -0.20
N VAL A 792 -3.81 -16.69 -1.20
CA VAL A 792 -2.76 -15.73 -1.55
C VAL A 792 -3.17 -14.36 -1.00
N VAL A 793 -2.31 -13.78 -0.18
CA VAL A 793 -2.53 -12.48 0.48
C VAL A 793 -1.56 -11.46 -0.09
N GLY A 794 -2.10 -10.47 -0.81
CA GLY A 794 -1.38 -9.30 -1.29
C GLY A 794 -1.26 -8.25 -0.19
N THR A 795 -0.07 -8.11 0.40
CA THR A 795 0.16 -7.05 1.40
C THR A 795 0.78 -5.81 0.77
N HIS A 796 0.52 -4.66 1.38
CA HIS A 796 1.11 -3.39 1.00
C HIS A 796 2.28 -3.05 1.94
N GLY A 797 3.42 -3.72 1.80
CA GLY A 797 4.63 -3.45 2.60
C GLY A 797 5.30 -4.69 3.21
N ARG A 798 4.73 -5.89 3.06
CA ARG A 798 5.36 -7.16 3.49
C ARG A 798 5.29 -8.26 2.43
N SER A 799 5.13 -7.88 1.16
CA SER A 799 5.06 -8.79 0.01
C SER A 799 3.89 -9.79 0.05
N ILE A 800 4.02 -10.96 -0.56
CA ILE A 800 2.95 -11.96 -0.63
C ILE A 800 3.09 -13.04 0.43
N TYR A 801 1.98 -13.43 1.05
CA TYR A 801 1.86 -14.61 1.90
C TYR A 801 0.94 -15.65 1.27
N ILE A 802 1.28 -16.94 1.46
CA ILE A 802 0.43 -18.08 1.11
C ILE A 802 0.04 -18.86 2.36
N VAL A 803 -1.24 -19.18 2.49
CA VAL A 803 -1.82 -20.02 3.55
C VAL A 803 -2.53 -21.22 2.91
N ASP A 804 -2.24 -22.45 3.35
CA ASP A 804 -3.01 -23.63 2.93
C ASP A 804 -4.38 -23.61 3.63
N VAL A 805 -5.46 -23.59 2.87
CA VAL A 805 -6.81 -23.44 3.42
C VAL A 805 -7.62 -24.73 3.40
N LYS A 806 -7.08 -25.85 2.90
CA LYS A 806 -7.79 -27.16 2.95
C LYS A 806 -8.24 -27.54 4.37
N PRO A 807 -7.41 -27.36 5.42
CA PRO A 807 -7.87 -27.60 6.80
C PRO A 807 -9.00 -26.66 7.23
N PHE A 808 -8.99 -25.41 6.75
CA PHE A 808 -10.04 -24.44 7.07
C PHE A 808 -11.36 -24.83 6.43
N GLN A 809 -11.33 -25.21 5.15
CA GLN A 809 -12.47 -25.71 4.38
C GLN A 809 -13.10 -26.96 5.02
N ALA A 810 -12.31 -27.81 5.68
CA ALA A 810 -12.78 -29.01 6.37
C ALA A 810 -13.43 -28.73 7.75
N ILE A 811 -13.23 -27.54 8.33
CA ILE A 811 -13.70 -27.18 9.68
C ILE A 811 -14.79 -26.11 9.66
N ALA A 812 -14.81 -25.22 8.66
CA ALA A 812 -15.84 -24.20 8.52
C ALA A 812 -17.26 -24.83 8.54
N GLY A 813 -18.17 -24.24 9.32
CA GLY A 813 -19.49 -24.79 9.64
C GLY A 813 -19.51 -25.87 10.74
N HIS A 814 -18.34 -26.38 11.16
CA HIS A 814 -18.18 -27.51 12.09
C HIS A 814 -17.12 -27.29 13.17
N VAL A 815 -16.93 -26.05 13.63
CA VAL A 815 -15.93 -25.67 14.67
C VAL A 815 -16.10 -26.39 16.02
N ASP A 816 -17.25 -27.03 16.26
CA ASP A 816 -17.49 -27.81 17.48
C ASP A 816 -17.07 -29.28 17.38
N VAL A 817 -16.52 -29.72 16.24
CA VAL A 817 -15.96 -31.07 16.10
C VAL A 817 -14.87 -31.30 17.15
N ALA A 818 -15.02 -32.36 17.95
CA ALA A 818 -14.15 -32.57 19.12
C ALA A 818 -12.67 -32.70 18.72
N VAL A 819 -12.39 -33.47 17.67
CA VAL A 819 -11.07 -33.67 17.05
C VAL A 819 -11.24 -33.88 15.56
N LYS A 820 -10.36 -33.29 14.76
CA LYS A 820 -10.20 -33.61 13.34
C LYS A 820 -8.72 -33.75 13.02
N VAL A 821 -8.30 -34.81 12.34
CA VAL A 821 -6.94 -34.92 11.80
C VAL A 821 -6.97 -34.70 10.29
N PHE A 822 -6.00 -33.95 9.77
CA PHE A 822 -5.89 -33.66 8.34
C PHE A 822 -4.90 -34.63 7.68
N GLU A 823 -5.19 -35.06 6.46
CA GLU A 823 -4.32 -35.97 5.71
C GLU A 823 -2.96 -35.28 5.43
N PRO A 824 -1.84 -35.83 5.94
CA PRO A 824 -0.53 -35.29 5.63
C PRO A 824 -0.11 -35.72 4.22
N GLY A 825 0.73 -34.92 3.57
CA GLY A 825 1.28 -35.28 2.27
C GLY A 825 2.13 -36.56 2.33
N ASN A 826 2.00 -37.41 1.30
CA ASN A 826 2.84 -38.58 1.12
C ASN A 826 4.33 -38.19 0.97
N ILE A 827 5.23 -39.01 1.52
CA ILE A 827 6.68 -38.81 1.40
C ILE A 827 7.31 -39.98 0.64
N ARG A 828 8.36 -39.69 -0.14
CA ARG A 828 9.17 -40.72 -0.79
C ARG A 828 10.24 -41.22 0.17
N HIS A 829 10.29 -42.53 0.40
CA HIS A 829 11.34 -43.19 1.17
C HIS A 829 12.71 -42.96 0.55
N SER A 830 13.72 -42.83 1.39
CA SER A 830 15.11 -42.79 0.97
C SER A 830 15.98 -43.62 1.91
N GLU A 831 16.79 -44.50 1.33
CA GLU A 831 17.80 -45.28 2.07
C GLU A 831 18.85 -44.38 2.73
N ARG A 832 19.01 -43.14 2.22
CA ARG A 832 19.93 -42.14 2.76
C ARG A 832 19.44 -41.46 4.04
N TRP A 833 18.28 -41.83 4.58
CA TRP A 833 17.77 -41.17 5.77
C TRP A 833 18.71 -41.39 6.97
N GLY A 834 19.06 -40.30 7.65
CA GLY A 834 20.07 -40.29 8.71
C GLY A 834 21.52 -40.25 8.24
N GLU A 835 21.78 -40.41 6.93
CA GLU A 835 23.14 -40.31 6.40
C GLU A 835 23.61 -38.86 6.33
N LYS A 836 24.90 -38.66 6.59
CA LYS A 836 25.61 -37.42 6.29
C LYS A 836 26.46 -37.63 5.05
N ARG A 837 26.19 -36.89 3.98
CA ARG A 837 27.05 -36.92 2.78
C ARG A 837 28.48 -36.44 3.10
N TYR A 838 28.60 -35.47 3.99
CA TYR A 838 29.87 -34.97 4.52
C TYR A 838 29.74 -34.69 6.03
N PRO A 839 30.82 -34.79 6.83
CA PRO A 839 30.75 -34.63 8.29
C PRO A 839 30.16 -33.30 8.78
N TYR A 840 30.32 -32.22 8.01
CA TYR A 840 29.85 -30.87 8.31
C TYR A 840 28.42 -30.57 7.83
N LEU A 841 27.77 -31.49 7.11
CA LEU A 841 26.36 -31.36 6.73
C LEU A 841 25.45 -31.93 7.82
N LYS A 842 24.23 -31.41 7.89
CA LYS A 842 23.15 -32.07 8.63
C LYS A 842 22.86 -33.44 8.01
N ALA A 843 22.46 -34.39 8.85
CA ALA A 843 21.96 -35.67 8.35
C ALA A 843 20.75 -35.42 7.45
N PHE A 844 20.58 -36.26 6.43
CA PHE A 844 19.41 -36.21 5.58
C PHE A 844 18.23 -36.81 6.34
N GLU A 845 17.51 -35.99 7.10
CA GLU A 845 16.41 -36.45 7.96
C GLU A 845 15.06 -36.06 7.34
N PRO A 846 14.10 -37.00 7.22
CA PRO A 846 12.73 -36.68 6.83
C PRO A 846 11.96 -36.02 7.98
N GLU A 847 10.93 -35.25 7.64
CA GLU A 847 9.97 -34.71 8.59
C GLU A 847 8.58 -34.65 7.93
N ILE A 848 7.55 -35.07 8.66
CA ILE A 848 6.15 -34.94 8.26
C ILE A 848 5.44 -34.02 9.26
N ALA A 849 4.76 -33.00 8.75
CA ALA A 849 3.86 -32.16 9.52
C ALA A 849 2.47 -32.82 9.57
N ILE A 850 2.01 -33.18 10.77
CA ILE A 850 0.69 -33.74 11.03
C ILE A 850 -0.19 -32.60 11.55
N GLY A 851 -1.11 -32.13 10.71
CA GLY A 851 -2.09 -31.11 11.08
C GLY A 851 -3.32 -31.72 11.74
N TYR A 852 -3.87 -31.05 12.76
CA TYR A 852 -5.12 -31.44 13.39
C TYR A 852 -5.85 -30.24 14.01
N TYR A 853 -7.15 -30.38 14.26
CA TYR A 853 -8.00 -29.41 14.91
C TYR A 853 -8.58 -29.97 16.20
N ILE A 854 -8.67 -29.13 17.23
CA ILE A 854 -9.29 -29.43 18.52
C ILE A 854 -10.45 -28.47 18.74
N GLY A 855 -11.68 -28.97 18.84
CA GLY A 855 -12.88 -28.16 19.12
C GLY A 855 -13.12 -27.92 20.62
N GLN A 856 -12.64 -28.82 21.48
CA GLN A 856 -12.74 -28.71 22.93
C GLN A 856 -11.37 -28.77 23.58
N ALA A 857 -11.01 -27.70 24.31
CA ALA A 857 -9.72 -27.58 24.95
C ALA A 857 -9.48 -28.64 26.03
N THR A 858 -8.28 -29.22 26.04
CA THR A 858 -7.76 -30.14 27.05
C THR A 858 -6.29 -29.79 27.36
N PRO A 859 -5.68 -30.38 28.41
CA PRO A 859 -4.26 -30.15 28.69
C PRO A 859 -3.32 -30.56 27.55
N ALA A 860 -3.62 -31.65 26.83
CA ALA A 860 -2.80 -32.16 25.74
C ALA A 860 -3.60 -33.08 24.80
N ALA A 861 -3.18 -33.13 23.54
CA ALA A 861 -3.60 -34.13 22.57
C ALA A 861 -2.51 -35.20 22.41
N VAL A 862 -2.91 -36.42 22.04
CA VAL A 862 -1.98 -37.54 21.80
C VAL A 862 -2.08 -37.95 20.33
N ILE A 863 -0.93 -38.07 19.66
CA ILE A 863 -0.85 -38.53 18.28
C ILE A 863 -0.22 -39.92 18.29
N GLU A 864 -0.98 -40.91 17.83
CA GLU A 864 -0.55 -42.30 17.73
C GLU A 864 -0.38 -42.68 16.27
N ILE A 865 0.75 -43.33 15.95
CA ILE A 865 1.08 -43.75 14.59
C ILE A 865 1.16 -45.27 14.57
N TYR A 866 0.42 -45.88 13.66
CA TYR A 866 0.30 -47.31 13.49
C TYR A 866 0.87 -47.75 12.15
N ASN A 867 1.56 -48.90 12.12
CA ASN A 867 2.01 -49.50 10.86
C ASN A 867 0.84 -50.19 10.12
N ALA A 868 1.11 -50.72 8.93
CA ALA A 868 0.11 -51.44 8.12
C ALA A 868 -0.47 -52.69 8.83
N GLY A 869 0.24 -53.26 9.80
CA GLY A 869 -0.22 -54.39 10.63
C GLY A 869 -1.10 -53.98 11.81
N GLY A 870 -1.32 -52.67 12.03
CA GLY A 870 -2.11 -52.15 13.15
C GLY A 870 -1.35 -52.05 14.48
N GLU A 871 -0.02 -52.19 14.46
CA GLU A 871 0.81 -52.06 15.67
C GLU A 871 1.16 -50.59 15.91
N LEU A 872 1.05 -50.13 17.17
CA LEU A 872 1.48 -48.80 17.57
C LEU A 872 3.01 -48.70 17.49
N VAL A 873 3.51 -47.81 16.63
CA VAL A 873 4.95 -47.66 16.35
C VAL A 873 5.51 -46.31 16.79
N ARG A 874 4.67 -45.31 17.04
CA ARG A 874 5.09 -44.02 17.58
C ARG A 874 3.95 -43.36 18.34
N ARG A 875 4.30 -42.66 19.41
CA ARG A 875 3.40 -41.77 20.16
C ARG A 875 4.06 -40.41 20.30
N LEU A 876 3.35 -39.34 19.95
CA LEU A 876 3.78 -37.96 20.07
C LEU A 876 2.79 -37.19 20.94
N GLU A 877 3.28 -36.17 21.62
CA GLU A 877 2.47 -35.23 22.38
C GLU A 877 2.16 -34.00 21.52
N GLY A 878 0.91 -33.56 21.54
CA GLY A 878 0.43 -32.38 20.83
C GLY A 878 -0.30 -31.43 21.77
N LYS A 879 -0.46 -30.18 21.31
CA LYS A 879 -1.28 -29.18 22.00
C LYS A 879 -2.75 -29.61 22.02
N GLY A 880 -3.38 -29.50 23.20
CA GLY A 880 -4.81 -29.73 23.42
C GLY A 880 -5.66 -28.46 23.46
N ALA A 881 -5.08 -27.27 23.27
CA ALA A 881 -5.83 -26.01 23.20
C ALA A 881 -6.84 -26.02 22.04
N LYS A 882 -7.95 -25.29 22.14
CA LYS A 882 -8.91 -25.16 21.03
C LYS A 882 -8.23 -24.49 19.82
N GLY A 883 -8.43 -25.00 18.62
CA GLY A 883 -7.87 -24.44 17.37
C GLY A 883 -7.10 -25.44 16.52
N PHE A 884 -6.43 -24.91 15.48
CA PHE A 884 -5.58 -25.65 14.56
C PHE A 884 -4.18 -25.80 15.11
N HIS A 885 -3.65 -27.02 15.03
CA HIS A 885 -2.32 -27.36 15.54
C HIS A 885 -1.55 -28.20 14.52
N THR A 886 -0.24 -28.27 14.72
CA THR A 886 0.63 -29.14 13.94
C THR A 886 1.67 -29.77 14.86
N VAL A 887 1.87 -31.08 14.69
CA VAL A 887 2.97 -31.83 15.31
C VAL A 887 3.89 -32.34 14.21
N LYS A 888 5.20 -32.24 14.43
CA LYS A 888 6.21 -32.76 13.52
C LYS A 888 6.58 -34.20 13.91
N TRP A 889 6.53 -35.10 12.95
CA TRP A 889 7.04 -36.46 13.06
C TRP A 889 8.33 -36.59 12.25
N ASP A 890 9.43 -36.95 12.92
CA ASP A 890 10.74 -37.26 12.34
C ASP A 890 10.78 -38.57 11.54
N VAL A 891 9.61 -39.17 11.29
CA VAL A 891 9.42 -40.43 10.58
C VAL A 891 10.11 -41.62 11.28
N LYS A 892 10.51 -41.45 12.54
CA LYS A 892 11.09 -42.53 13.34
C LYS A 892 10.00 -43.34 14.05
N VAL A 893 10.19 -44.66 14.09
CA VAL A 893 9.32 -45.67 14.68
C VAL A 893 10.08 -46.53 15.69
N GLN A 894 9.38 -47.01 16.72
CA GLN A 894 9.87 -48.01 17.66
C GLN A 894 9.72 -49.41 17.05
N GLN A 895 10.75 -50.24 17.16
CA GLN A 895 10.63 -51.67 16.81
C GLN A 895 9.86 -52.44 17.89
N ALA A 896 9.04 -53.41 17.45
CA ALA A 896 8.47 -54.44 18.32
C ALA A 896 9.57 -55.47 18.69
N ASP A 897 10.40 -55.12 19.66
CA ASP A 897 11.54 -55.96 20.05
C ASP A 897 11.06 -57.13 20.94
N LYS A 898 10.74 -58.28 20.34
CA LYS A 898 10.21 -59.48 21.04
C LYS A 898 11.19 -60.12 22.05
N LYS A 899 12.40 -59.57 22.27
CA LYS A 899 13.47 -60.21 23.08
C LYS A 899 14.27 -59.33 24.06
N LYS A 900 14.03 -58.01 24.20
CA LYS A 900 14.81 -57.16 25.14
C LYS A 900 14.17 -57.02 26.53
N LYS A 901 15.01 -57.08 27.57
CA LYS A 901 14.64 -56.87 28.99
C LYS A 901 14.26 -55.39 29.23
N LYS A 902 13.24 -55.20 30.06
CA LYS A 902 12.53 -53.97 30.50
C LYS A 902 13.34 -52.71 30.94
N LYS A 903 14.63 -52.53 30.62
CA LYS A 903 15.45 -51.44 31.18
C LYS A 903 16.22 -50.54 30.20
N GLU A 904 16.09 -50.72 28.88
CA GLU A 904 16.67 -49.82 27.88
C GLU A 904 15.56 -49.15 27.05
N GLU A 905 15.73 -47.87 26.72
CA GLU A 905 14.82 -47.18 25.80
C GLU A 905 14.82 -47.87 24.43
N PRO A 906 13.66 -48.05 23.78
CA PRO A 906 13.57 -48.72 22.49
C PRO A 906 14.33 -47.91 21.42
N GLU A 907 15.17 -48.61 20.65
CA GLU A 907 15.94 -48.01 19.56
C GLU A 907 14.98 -47.55 18.45
N MET A 908 15.12 -46.28 18.05
CA MET A 908 14.27 -45.63 17.05
C MET A 908 14.88 -45.79 15.65
N GLN A 909 14.11 -46.28 14.68
CA GLN A 909 14.54 -46.43 13.28
C GLN A 909 13.62 -45.65 12.35
N TYR A 910 14.08 -45.29 11.16
CA TYR A 910 13.20 -44.67 10.17
C TYR A 910 12.14 -45.66 9.68
N ALA A 911 10.92 -45.17 9.48
CA ALA A 911 9.80 -45.94 8.99
C ALA A 911 10.08 -46.51 7.59
N ALA A 912 9.76 -47.79 7.40
CA ALA A 912 9.86 -48.46 6.11
C ALA A 912 8.81 -47.94 5.12
N LYS A 913 8.95 -48.33 3.85
CA LYS A 913 7.88 -48.10 2.86
C LYS A 913 6.60 -48.79 3.28
N GLY A 914 5.48 -48.12 3.07
CA GLY A 914 4.15 -48.67 3.36
C GLY A 914 3.16 -47.63 3.84
N LYS A 915 1.96 -48.12 4.16
CA LYS A 915 0.87 -47.31 4.69
C LYS A 915 0.98 -47.22 6.22
N TYR A 916 0.84 -46.01 6.72
CA TYR A 916 0.77 -45.72 8.15
C TYR A 916 -0.57 -45.06 8.46
N SER A 917 -1.15 -45.41 9.60
CA SER A 917 -2.33 -44.74 10.13
C SER A 917 -1.92 -43.77 11.23
N ILE A 918 -2.49 -42.57 11.23
CA ILE A 918 -2.31 -41.56 12.26
C ILE A 918 -3.64 -41.35 12.95
N LYS A 919 -3.66 -41.57 14.27
CA LYS A 919 -4.81 -41.31 15.13
C LYS A 919 -4.49 -40.16 16.07
N VAL A 920 -5.33 -39.13 16.07
CA VAL A 920 -5.24 -38.02 17.03
C VAL A 920 -6.32 -38.23 18.08
N ILE A 921 -5.93 -38.22 19.34
CA ILE A 921 -6.79 -38.47 20.50
C ILE A 921 -6.81 -37.23 21.37
N ASN A 922 -8.01 -36.80 21.75
CA ASN A 922 -8.24 -35.70 22.69
C ASN A 922 -9.32 -36.11 23.69
N ALA A 923 -8.92 -36.32 24.95
CA ALA A 923 -9.78 -36.92 25.96
C ALA A 923 -10.45 -38.23 25.46
N ALA A 924 -11.78 -38.28 25.38
CA ALA A 924 -12.54 -39.44 24.94
C ALA A 924 -12.79 -39.50 23.41
N SER A 925 -12.41 -38.46 22.67
CA SER A 925 -12.63 -38.36 21.22
C SER A 925 -11.35 -38.66 20.45
N SER A 926 -11.50 -39.18 19.23
CA SER A 926 -10.36 -39.36 18.33
C SER A 926 -10.79 -39.30 16.87
N ASP A 927 -9.90 -38.83 16.00
CA ASP A 927 -10.03 -38.94 14.55
C ASP A 927 -8.79 -39.62 13.96
N GLN A 928 -8.92 -40.21 12.79
CA GLN A 928 -7.86 -41.00 12.16
C GLN A 928 -7.73 -40.70 10.67
N THR A 929 -6.50 -40.62 10.20
CA THR A 929 -6.13 -40.50 8.78
C THR A 929 -5.02 -41.50 8.43
N SER A 930 -4.57 -41.51 7.19
CA SER A 930 -3.47 -42.34 6.75
C SER A 930 -2.51 -41.60 5.84
N LEU A 931 -1.28 -42.08 5.75
CA LEU A 931 -0.28 -41.63 4.79
C LEU A 931 0.48 -42.80 4.21
N GLU A 932 1.10 -42.58 3.07
CA GLU A 932 1.97 -43.56 2.43
C GLU A 932 3.41 -43.06 2.35
N ILE A 933 4.33 -43.90 2.80
CA ILE A 933 5.76 -43.77 2.56
C ILE A 933 6.10 -44.61 1.32
N LYS A 934 6.35 -43.93 0.19
CA LYS A 934 6.49 -44.53 -1.15
C LYS A 934 7.91 -44.96 -1.52
#